data_AF-A0A507BU88-F1
#
_entry.id   AF-A0A507BU88-F1
#
_cell.length_a   1.000
_cell.length_b   1.000
_cell.length_c   1.000
_cell.angle_alpha   90.00
_cell.angle_beta   90.00
_cell.angle_gamma   90.00
#
_symmetry.space_group_name_H-M   'P 1'
#
loop_
_entity.id
_entity.type
_entity.pdbx_description
1 polymer ?
#
loop_
_entity_poly.entity_id
_entity_poly.type
_entity_poly.pdbx_seq_one_letter_code
_entity_poly.pdbx_strand_id
1 'polypeptide(L)'
;MATRTSNILAPETFKILQPREYIRQHVIAQGTRPDKRAWNSVRDTTIRTGVVSTANASSLVKIGETTVICGIKVEVGEPKLDRPNHGFIIPNIDLPAMCSPRIRPGPPGELPQSLSEQMNQVLHRCKIIDTKDLCISSGNAVWVLYCDVVCLGYDGNAFDASLIAIMAALRQVRVPNVLYSEADGTVKETSKPVIPLRIHRIPVSLTVGIFEVYAIMQKNHLQELANCPLQQHRKHLLVDPTDDEEQVLSATVTTVIDEIGMMCGSFQDGEPVPRIYGYMILVGLVLVDASVEVINFLTSQMHQVARLSTKLSWSIPKLVNKDIITFAIRINSQQARKNSTMTTVTFGSFSASPAGHVLLAEKPIFATFATALPSSLSLPSNVVNAAVQASQIISEGTAETITTFVGDSKENRGQVSIGSIPIERSRSNGFVRTDSIYDLALKLTPKTGDIQITVLLSSLAQTLPAGLAIARAFPLYSRKNLADPKPPRTVHVNFVICNSTDSDKEIDYASLQLAANGVRFAARLGDTPPSELHTDAYVEEVKSVARKLEPNGVELTLIRGDELRDAGLGGIWNVGKGAEHPPALAILGYRPAGAKTTLAMVGKGVTFDTGGLSLKPTASMISMKTDMCGSAACLAAFEAIVLKGAFKENLYAVLCIVENSVDERSYRNDDILYMYSGKTVEVNNTDAEGRLILADGIAYATKNLNPDRLVELSTLTGAQSYATGTRHAGCLSNSDSFESEIVSAGKRSGDLVYPLLYCPEWLGPAKQFPSDVADMKNSVKDRVNAPSSCAGHFLESHFVGDDWNENRKGWAHLDIASPSASGERCTGYGVGLLIEIAKDFSA
;
A
#
# COMPACT_ATOMS: atom_id res chain seq x y z
N MET A 1 38.96 51.60 -12.41
CA MET A 1 37.84 52.24 -11.67
C MET A 1 37.07 53.11 -12.64
N ALA A 2 35.97 52.58 -13.18
CA ALA A 2 34.95 53.32 -13.91
C ALA A 2 33.61 52.73 -13.50
N THR A 3 32.83 53.53 -12.80
CA THR A 3 31.49 53.25 -12.27
C THR A 3 30.51 52.97 -13.39
N ARG A 4 30.07 51.71 -13.55
CA ARG A 4 28.84 51.40 -14.29
C ARG A 4 27.65 51.66 -13.37
N THR A 5 27.02 52.80 -13.58
CA THR A 5 25.65 53.10 -13.17
C THR A 5 24.74 51.95 -13.61
N SER A 6 24.23 51.19 -12.64
CA SER A 6 23.20 50.18 -12.86
C SER A 6 21.92 50.88 -13.30
N ASN A 7 21.50 50.64 -14.54
CA ASN A 7 20.17 50.99 -15.02
C ASN A 7 19.14 50.30 -14.12
N ILE A 8 18.53 51.05 -13.20
CA ILE A 8 17.36 50.59 -12.46
C ILE A 8 16.21 50.59 -13.46
N LEU A 9 15.80 49.41 -13.93
CA LEU A 9 14.59 49.24 -14.73
C LEU A 9 13.40 49.85 -13.97
N ALA A 10 12.51 50.56 -14.68
CA ALA A 10 11.28 51.05 -14.07
C ALA A 10 10.49 49.85 -13.47
N PRO A 11 9.84 50.00 -12.30
CA PRO A 11 9.23 48.86 -11.58
C PRO A 11 8.26 48.03 -12.42
N GLU A 12 7.46 48.66 -13.28
CA GLU A 12 6.55 47.98 -14.20
C GLU A 12 7.28 47.18 -15.28
N THR A 13 8.39 47.71 -15.79
CA THR A 13 9.25 47.01 -16.77
C THR A 13 9.97 45.83 -16.11
N PHE A 14 10.36 45.96 -14.83
CA PHE A 14 10.99 44.88 -14.07
C PHE A 14 9.99 43.76 -13.73
N LYS A 15 8.74 44.11 -13.38
CA LYS A 15 7.63 43.16 -13.17
C LYS A 15 7.37 42.30 -14.40
N ILE A 16 7.40 42.89 -15.60
CA ILE A 16 7.15 42.15 -16.86
C ILE A 16 8.36 41.28 -17.24
N LEU A 17 9.59 41.79 -17.11
CA LEU A 17 10.80 41.09 -17.57
C LEU A 17 11.25 39.96 -16.62
N GLN A 18 11.08 40.13 -15.31
CA GLN A 18 11.48 39.15 -14.29
C GLN A 18 10.40 39.03 -13.19
N PRO A 19 9.21 38.51 -13.51
CA PRO A 19 8.07 38.46 -12.57
C PRO A 19 8.39 37.71 -11.28
N ARG A 20 9.12 36.58 -11.37
CA ARG A 20 9.52 35.79 -10.20
C ARG A 20 10.45 36.56 -9.26
N GLU A 21 11.43 37.29 -9.80
CA GLU A 21 12.38 38.07 -9.00
C GLU A 21 11.74 39.34 -8.44
N TYR A 22 10.85 39.97 -9.21
CA TYR A 22 10.04 41.11 -8.75
C TYR A 22 9.22 40.75 -7.50
N ILE A 23 8.48 39.65 -7.54
CA ILE A 23 7.64 39.25 -6.41
C ILE A 23 8.50 38.73 -5.23
N ARG A 24 9.59 38.01 -5.52
CA ARG A 24 10.58 37.58 -4.52
C ARG A 24 11.14 38.77 -3.73
N GLN A 25 11.53 39.85 -4.39
CA GLN A 25 12.09 41.03 -3.71
C GLN A 25 11.07 41.70 -2.78
N HIS A 26 9.81 41.82 -3.20
CA HIS A 26 8.76 42.40 -2.36
C HIS A 26 8.43 41.48 -1.17
N VAL A 27 8.21 40.19 -1.40
CA VAL A 27 7.77 39.24 -0.35
C VAL A 27 8.91 38.89 0.62
N ILE A 28 10.11 38.58 0.11
CA ILE A 28 11.23 38.10 0.94
C ILE A 28 12.06 39.25 1.53
N ALA A 29 12.30 40.31 0.74
CA ALA A 29 13.18 41.42 1.16
C ALA A 29 12.42 42.55 1.86
N GLN A 30 11.22 42.94 1.38
CA GLN A 30 10.44 44.04 1.96
C GLN A 30 9.35 43.56 2.95
N GLY A 31 8.97 42.28 2.91
CA GLY A 31 7.97 41.69 3.80
C GLY A 31 6.53 42.10 3.48
N THR A 32 6.29 42.66 2.30
CA THR A 32 4.99 43.13 1.81
C THR A 32 4.76 42.61 0.40
N ARG A 33 3.53 42.21 0.07
CA ARG A 33 3.16 41.79 -1.29
C ARG A 33 3.12 43.01 -2.23
N PRO A 34 3.19 42.82 -3.57
CA PRO A 34 3.11 43.92 -4.54
C PRO A 34 1.86 44.80 -4.41
N ASP A 35 0.76 44.26 -3.88
CA ASP A 35 -0.50 44.95 -3.59
C ASP A 35 -0.57 45.58 -2.19
N LYS A 36 0.57 45.61 -1.47
CA LYS A 36 0.77 46.09 -0.10
C LYS A 36 0.11 45.23 0.99
N ARG A 37 -0.46 44.07 0.67
CA ARG A 37 -0.95 43.13 1.68
C ARG A 37 0.21 42.44 2.42
N ALA A 38 -0.07 42.02 3.66
CA ALA A 38 0.81 41.11 4.37
C ALA A 38 0.74 39.69 3.75
N TRP A 39 1.78 38.89 3.99
CA TRP A 39 1.88 37.50 3.49
C TRP A 39 0.72 36.58 3.97
N ASN A 40 0.14 36.88 5.12
CA ASN A 40 -1.00 36.18 5.74
C ASN A 40 -2.35 36.89 5.54
N SER A 41 -2.40 37.98 4.77
CA SER A 41 -3.63 38.75 4.55
C SER A 41 -4.43 38.17 3.39
N VAL A 42 -5.70 37.88 3.65
CA VAL A 42 -6.71 37.47 2.68
C VAL A 42 -7.39 38.68 2.04
N ARG A 43 -7.95 38.53 0.82
CA ARG A 43 -8.76 39.56 0.17
C ARG A 43 -10.18 39.58 0.70
N ASP A 44 -10.82 40.76 0.62
CA ASP A 44 -12.22 40.90 1.01
C ASP A 44 -13.12 40.01 0.16
N THR A 45 -14.07 39.34 0.82
CA THR A 45 -15.07 38.49 0.18
C THR A 45 -16.45 39.13 0.27
N THR A 46 -17.14 39.17 -0.87
CA THR A 46 -18.54 39.59 -0.94
C THR A 46 -19.38 38.47 -1.55
N ILE A 47 -20.53 38.20 -0.95
CA ILE A 47 -21.46 37.15 -1.38
C ILE A 47 -22.81 37.81 -1.65
N ARG A 48 -23.32 37.61 -2.87
CA ARG A 48 -24.70 37.96 -3.25
C ARG A 48 -25.41 36.70 -3.68
N THR A 49 -26.68 36.57 -3.34
CA THR A 49 -27.45 35.35 -3.61
C THR A 49 -28.72 35.71 -4.37
N GLY A 50 -29.24 34.79 -5.21
CA GLY A 50 -30.39 35.04 -6.07
C GLY A 50 -30.08 35.95 -7.27
N VAL A 51 -28.88 35.83 -7.84
CA VAL A 51 -28.39 36.72 -8.92
C VAL A 51 -28.92 36.31 -10.29
N VAL A 52 -29.05 35.01 -10.54
CA VAL A 52 -29.63 34.43 -11.75
C VAL A 52 -31.06 34.02 -11.45
N SER A 53 -32.03 34.66 -12.11
CA SER A 53 -33.47 34.43 -11.91
C SER A 53 -33.98 33.13 -12.54
N THR A 54 -33.26 32.60 -13.53
CA THR A 54 -33.63 31.38 -14.27
C THR A 54 -33.14 30.09 -13.60
N ALA A 55 -32.26 30.17 -12.61
CA ALA A 55 -31.75 29.01 -11.88
C ALA A 55 -32.59 28.74 -10.61
N ASN A 56 -32.64 27.49 -10.15
CA ASN A 56 -33.35 27.13 -8.91
C ASN A 56 -32.73 27.79 -7.68
N ALA A 57 -31.41 27.99 -7.72
CA ALA A 57 -30.67 28.83 -6.78
C ALA A 57 -29.44 29.40 -7.47
N SER A 58 -28.96 30.55 -7.00
CA SER A 58 -27.75 31.14 -7.55
C SER A 58 -27.01 32.01 -6.55
N SER A 59 -25.71 32.16 -6.75
CA SER A 59 -24.86 33.05 -5.96
C SER A 59 -23.80 33.70 -6.84
N LEU A 60 -23.34 34.88 -6.44
CA LEU A 60 -22.20 35.60 -6.98
C LEU A 60 -21.24 35.86 -5.82
N VAL A 61 -20.02 35.35 -5.94
CA VAL A 61 -18.97 35.52 -4.95
C VAL A 61 -17.82 36.28 -5.59
N LYS A 62 -17.35 37.33 -4.92
CA LYS A 62 -16.16 38.09 -5.32
C LYS A 62 -15.14 38.08 -4.18
N ILE A 63 -13.96 37.51 -4.42
CA ILE A 63 -12.77 37.52 -3.54
C ILE A 63 -11.71 38.37 -4.24
N GLY A 64 -11.44 39.57 -3.75
CA GLY A 64 -10.60 40.51 -4.51
C GLY A 64 -11.21 40.77 -5.89
N GLU A 65 -10.46 40.57 -6.98
CA GLU A 65 -11.00 40.64 -8.35
C GLU A 65 -11.48 39.28 -8.90
N THR A 66 -11.21 38.17 -8.19
CA THR A 66 -11.75 36.86 -8.55
C THR A 66 -13.26 36.84 -8.32
N THR A 67 -14.03 36.80 -9.42
CA THR A 67 -15.49 36.83 -9.40
C THR A 67 -16.03 35.56 -10.02
N VAL A 68 -16.83 34.81 -9.25
CA VAL A 68 -17.47 33.58 -9.71
C VAL A 68 -18.99 33.67 -9.53
N ILE A 69 -19.73 33.16 -10.49
CA ILE A 69 -21.18 33.00 -10.41
C ILE A 69 -21.52 31.51 -10.37
N CYS A 70 -22.30 31.08 -9.40
CA CYS A 70 -22.81 29.71 -9.32
C CYS A 70 -24.31 29.70 -9.58
N GLY A 71 -24.74 28.85 -10.50
CA GLY A 71 -26.15 28.49 -10.73
C GLY A 71 -26.36 27.03 -10.37
N ILE A 72 -27.42 26.74 -9.63
CA ILE A 72 -27.83 25.37 -9.33
C ILE A 72 -29.11 25.06 -10.08
N LYS A 73 -29.05 24.05 -10.93
CA LYS A 73 -30.20 23.48 -11.62
C LYS A 73 -30.57 22.16 -10.97
N VAL A 74 -31.86 21.98 -10.69
CA VAL A 74 -32.38 20.73 -10.12
C VAL A 74 -33.24 20.02 -11.16
N GLU A 75 -32.90 18.76 -11.44
CA GLU A 75 -33.64 17.92 -12.39
C GLU A 75 -33.95 16.55 -11.79
N VAL A 76 -34.97 15.89 -12.33
CA VAL A 76 -35.25 14.48 -12.05
C VAL A 76 -34.42 13.63 -12.99
N GLY A 77 -33.69 12.66 -12.45
CA GLY A 77 -32.91 11.68 -13.21
C GLY A 77 -33.12 10.26 -12.71
N GLU A 78 -32.57 9.31 -13.44
CA GLU A 78 -32.59 7.90 -13.07
C GLU A 78 -31.41 7.57 -12.12
N PRO A 79 -31.64 6.83 -11.02
CA PRO A 79 -30.55 6.37 -10.16
C PRO A 79 -29.70 5.31 -10.86
N LYS A 80 -28.43 5.18 -10.46
CA LYS A 80 -27.59 4.07 -10.92
C LYS A 80 -28.08 2.74 -10.33
N LEU A 81 -27.94 1.66 -11.11
CA LEU A 81 -28.36 0.30 -10.73
C LEU A 81 -27.69 -0.21 -9.43
N ASP A 82 -26.46 0.22 -9.15
CA ASP A 82 -25.71 -0.16 -7.95
C ASP A 82 -26.18 0.60 -6.70
N ARG A 83 -26.86 1.74 -6.86
CA ARG A 83 -27.29 2.64 -5.78
C ARG A 83 -28.68 3.22 -6.07
N PRO A 84 -29.75 2.40 -5.99
CA PRO A 84 -31.12 2.81 -6.36
C PRO A 84 -31.69 3.95 -5.51
N ASN A 85 -31.12 4.20 -4.32
CA ASN A 85 -31.58 5.19 -3.34
C ASN A 85 -30.70 6.46 -3.28
N HIS A 86 -29.82 6.71 -4.26
CA HIS A 86 -28.87 7.81 -4.20
C HIS A 86 -29.05 8.74 -5.39
N GLY A 87 -29.30 10.02 -5.12
CA GLY A 87 -29.24 11.08 -6.13
C GLY A 87 -27.82 11.60 -6.36
N PHE A 88 -27.71 12.67 -7.15
CA PHE A 88 -26.43 13.17 -7.65
C PHE A 88 -26.26 14.65 -7.34
N ILE A 89 -25.02 15.03 -7.03
CA ILE A 89 -24.55 16.41 -7.02
C ILE A 89 -23.34 16.47 -7.95
N ILE A 90 -23.38 17.34 -8.94
CA ILE A 90 -22.38 17.38 -10.02
C ILE A 90 -21.87 18.82 -10.10
N PRO A 91 -20.70 19.13 -9.51
CA PRO A 91 -20.07 20.42 -9.68
C PRO A 91 -19.38 20.50 -11.04
N ASN A 92 -19.59 21.60 -11.73
CA ASN A 92 -18.95 21.92 -12.99
C ASN A 92 -18.38 23.33 -12.90
N ILE A 93 -17.07 23.47 -12.91
CA ILE A 93 -16.37 24.75 -12.83
C ILE A 93 -15.84 25.10 -14.21
N ASP A 94 -16.39 26.16 -14.79
CA ASP A 94 -16.00 26.69 -16.09
C ASP A 94 -15.21 27.99 -15.92
N LEU A 95 -14.10 28.08 -16.64
CA LEU A 95 -13.29 29.28 -16.74
C LEU A 95 -13.29 29.71 -18.22
N PRO A 96 -14.22 30.60 -18.65
CA PRO A 96 -14.28 31.05 -20.03
C PRO A 96 -13.10 31.97 -20.38
N ALA A 97 -12.70 32.01 -21.65
CA ALA A 97 -11.58 32.84 -22.13
C ALA A 97 -11.72 34.35 -21.82
N MET A 98 -12.92 34.81 -21.51
CA MET A 98 -13.20 36.19 -21.10
C MET A 98 -12.78 36.53 -19.67
N CYS A 99 -12.57 35.53 -18.80
CA CYS A 99 -12.30 35.78 -17.38
C CYS A 99 -10.83 36.08 -17.09
N SER A 100 -9.91 35.62 -17.94
CA SER A 100 -8.50 36.01 -17.94
C SER A 100 -7.88 35.79 -19.32
N PRO A 101 -6.98 36.69 -19.77
CA PRO A 101 -6.21 36.51 -21.00
C PRO A 101 -5.38 35.22 -21.05
N ARG A 102 -5.14 34.59 -19.88
CA ARG A 102 -4.41 33.32 -19.77
C ARG A 102 -5.21 32.14 -20.33
N ILE A 103 -6.52 32.26 -20.34
CA ILE A 103 -7.40 31.16 -20.71
C ILE A 103 -7.69 31.25 -22.20
N ARG A 104 -7.23 30.24 -22.94
CA ARG A 104 -7.40 30.19 -24.38
C ARG A 104 -8.84 29.77 -24.74
N PRO A 105 -9.42 30.36 -25.80
CA PRO A 105 -10.71 29.90 -26.31
C PRO A 105 -10.57 28.47 -26.88
N GLY A 106 -11.50 27.59 -26.53
CA GLY A 106 -11.46 26.18 -26.93
C GLY A 106 -12.17 25.27 -25.93
N PRO A 107 -12.00 23.93 -26.04
CA PRO A 107 -12.48 23.01 -25.01
C PRO A 107 -11.83 23.29 -23.65
N PRO A 108 -12.46 22.89 -22.52
CA PRO A 108 -11.97 23.18 -21.19
C PRO A 108 -10.53 22.68 -21.01
N GLY A 109 -9.61 23.57 -20.64
CA GLY A 109 -8.22 23.21 -20.33
C GLY A 109 -8.11 22.38 -19.05
N GLU A 110 -6.87 22.01 -18.68
CA GLU A 110 -6.60 21.16 -17.51
C GLU A 110 -7.06 21.78 -16.18
N LEU A 111 -6.92 23.11 -16.01
CA LEU A 111 -7.24 23.81 -14.77
C LEU A 111 -8.75 23.74 -14.40
N PRO A 112 -9.71 24.12 -15.27
CA PRO A 112 -11.15 23.92 -15.00
C PRO A 112 -11.54 22.47 -14.68
N GLN A 113 -10.92 21.51 -15.38
CA GLN A 113 -11.18 20.08 -15.17
C GLN A 113 -10.69 19.62 -13.78
N SER A 114 -9.45 19.99 -13.42
CA SER A 114 -8.88 19.71 -12.10
C SER A 114 -9.72 20.33 -10.98
N LEU A 115 -10.10 21.60 -11.10
CA LEU A 115 -10.95 22.28 -10.12
C LEU A 115 -12.31 21.57 -9.95
N SER A 116 -12.94 21.16 -11.05
CA SER A 116 -14.23 20.45 -11.02
C SER A 116 -14.10 19.10 -10.32
N GLU A 117 -13.03 18.35 -10.60
CA GLU A 117 -12.78 17.06 -9.96
C GLU A 117 -12.46 17.21 -8.46
N GLN A 118 -11.57 18.14 -8.10
CA GLN A 118 -11.23 18.45 -6.70
C GLN A 118 -12.49 18.88 -5.93
N MET A 119 -13.33 19.72 -6.52
CA MET A 119 -14.61 20.13 -5.93
C MET A 119 -15.53 18.93 -5.72
N ASN A 120 -15.68 18.06 -6.72
CA ASN A 120 -16.50 16.86 -6.62
C ASN A 120 -16.04 15.94 -5.47
N GLN A 121 -14.72 15.80 -5.29
CA GLN A 121 -14.16 15.07 -4.16
C GLN A 121 -14.53 15.70 -2.81
N VAL A 122 -14.49 17.03 -2.69
CA VAL A 122 -14.87 17.74 -1.45
C VAL A 122 -16.35 17.56 -1.14
N LEU A 123 -17.24 17.81 -2.12
CA LEU A 123 -18.69 17.73 -1.90
C LEU A 123 -19.10 16.33 -1.40
N HIS A 124 -18.52 15.28 -1.96
CA HIS A 124 -18.79 13.89 -1.57
C HIS A 124 -18.10 13.47 -0.26
N ARG A 125 -16.83 13.86 -0.02
CA ARG A 125 -16.11 13.49 1.21
C ARG A 125 -16.64 14.20 2.45
N CYS A 126 -16.96 15.48 2.35
CA CYS A 126 -17.56 16.22 3.46
C CYS A 126 -19.01 15.78 3.75
N LYS A 127 -19.65 15.03 2.82
CA LYS A 127 -21.08 14.70 2.89
C LYS A 127 -21.93 15.95 3.13
N ILE A 128 -21.70 17.00 2.34
CA ILE A 128 -22.41 18.28 2.47
C ILE A 128 -23.92 18.04 2.38
N ILE A 129 -24.32 17.16 1.46
CA ILE A 129 -25.67 16.61 1.34
C ILE A 129 -25.54 15.09 1.40
N ASP A 130 -26.40 14.43 2.16
CA ASP A 130 -26.54 12.98 2.05
C ASP A 130 -27.28 12.69 0.74
N THR A 131 -26.63 11.99 -0.19
CA THR A 131 -27.21 11.60 -1.48
C THR A 131 -28.51 10.80 -1.34
N LYS A 132 -28.81 10.23 -0.17
CA LYS A 132 -30.10 9.60 0.13
C LYS A 132 -31.25 10.60 0.27
N ASP A 133 -30.97 11.82 0.73
CA ASP A 133 -31.96 12.89 0.85
C ASP A 133 -32.45 13.36 -0.54
N LEU A 134 -31.75 12.97 -1.60
CA LEU A 134 -32.09 13.25 -2.99
C LEU A 134 -32.94 12.15 -3.65
N CYS A 135 -33.33 11.10 -2.91
CA CYS A 135 -34.14 10.02 -3.47
C CYS A 135 -35.63 10.42 -3.56
N ILE A 136 -36.25 10.27 -4.73
CA ILE A 136 -37.70 10.48 -4.92
C ILE A 136 -38.42 9.14 -4.81
N SER A 137 -38.01 8.15 -5.61
CA SER A 137 -38.53 6.78 -5.60
C SER A 137 -37.38 5.81 -5.86
N SER A 138 -37.17 4.89 -4.92
CA SER A 138 -36.09 3.89 -4.97
C SER A 138 -36.07 3.17 -6.31
N GLY A 139 -34.96 3.30 -7.04
CA GLY A 139 -34.73 2.60 -8.31
C GLY A 139 -35.44 3.20 -9.53
N ASN A 140 -36.27 4.22 -9.36
CA ASN A 140 -37.04 4.81 -10.46
C ASN A 140 -36.71 6.29 -10.69
N ALA A 141 -36.57 7.10 -9.63
CA ALA A 141 -36.37 8.53 -9.77
C ALA A 141 -35.57 9.13 -8.60
N VAL A 142 -34.62 10.02 -8.91
CA VAL A 142 -33.81 10.76 -7.95
C VAL A 142 -33.59 12.20 -8.40
N TRP A 143 -33.27 13.09 -7.47
CA TRP A 143 -32.85 14.45 -7.77
C TRP A 143 -31.38 14.48 -8.22
N VAL A 144 -31.13 15.24 -9.28
CA VAL A 144 -29.80 15.58 -9.81
C VAL A 144 -29.60 17.08 -9.64
N LEU A 145 -28.57 17.45 -8.89
CA LEU A 145 -28.18 18.84 -8.67
C LEU A 145 -26.95 19.14 -9.51
N TYR A 146 -27.12 19.91 -10.58
CA TYR A 146 -26.02 20.45 -11.37
C TYR A 146 -25.59 21.78 -10.74
N CYS A 147 -24.35 21.87 -10.28
CA CYS A 147 -23.77 23.07 -9.72
C CYS A 147 -22.80 23.67 -10.73
N ASP A 148 -23.32 24.50 -11.62
CA ASP A 148 -22.52 25.18 -12.64
C ASP A 148 -21.92 26.46 -12.05
N VAL A 149 -20.59 26.53 -12.02
CA VAL A 149 -19.83 27.67 -11.55
C VAL A 149 -19.07 28.26 -12.71
N VAL A 150 -19.35 29.51 -13.07
CA VAL A 150 -18.66 30.22 -14.14
C VAL A 150 -17.81 31.33 -13.53
N CYS A 151 -16.52 31.34 -13.82
CA CYS A 151 -15.64 32.44 -13.42
C CYS A 151 -15.80 33.62 -14.40
N LEU A 152 -16.15 34.79 -13.88
CA LEU A 152 -16.33 36.03 -14.66
C LEU A 152 -15.07 36.89 -14.69
N GLY A 153 -14.25 36.82 -13.64
CA GLY A 153 -12.94 37.45 -13.56
C GLY A 153 -12.03 36.56 -12.73
N TYR A 154 -10.85 36.21 -13.26
CA TYR A 154 -9.89 35.35 -12.61
C TYR A 154 -8.68 36.18 -12.15
N ASP A 155 -8.50 36.27 -10.83
CA ASP A 155 -7.34 36.88 -10.17
C ASP A 155 -6.77 35.90 -9.13
N GLY A 156 -6.74 34.60 -9.42
CA GLY A 156 -6.24 33.56 -8.51
C GLY A 156 -7.22 33.15 -7.39
N ASN A 157 -6.92 32.03 -6.73
CA ASN A 157 -7.73 31.39 -5.70
C ASN A 157 -9.17 31.02 -6.13
N ALA A 158 -9.31 30.51 -7.36
CA ALA A 158 -10.62 30.15 -7.92
C ALA A 158 -11.32 29.03 -7.13
N PHE A 159 -10.57 28.09 -6.55
CA PHE A 159 -11.13 26.99 -5.76
C PHE A 159 -11.94 27.49 -4.55
N ASP A 160 -11.35 28.40 -3.77
CA ASP A 160 -12.00 28.94 -2.56
C ASP A 160 -13.25 29.73 -2.91
N ALA A 161 -13.17 30.56 -3.97
CA ALA A 161 -14.31 31.32 -4.47
C ALA A 161 -15.45 30.39 -4.91
N SER A 162 -15.13 29.32 -5.65
CA SER A 162 -16.11 28.35 -6.13
C SER A 162 -16.77 27.56 -5.00
N LEU A 163 -16.03 27.15 -3.97
CA LEU A 163 -16.61 26.45 -2.81
C LEU A 163 -17.63 27.35 -2.08
N ILE A 164 -17.26 28.61 -1.83
CA ILE A 164 -18.14 29.59 -1.17
C ILE A 164 -19.40 29.82 -2.02
N ALA A 165 -19.25 29.92 -3.35
CA ALA A 165 -20.37 30.13 -4.26
C ALA A 165 -21.35 28.95 -4.25
N ILE A 166 -20.85 27.72 -4.35
CA ILE A 166 -21.67 26.50 -4.28
C ILE A 166 -22.41 26.43 -2.95
N MET A 167 -21.72 26.67 -1.82
CA MET A 167 -22.33 26.63 -0.51
C MET A 167 -23.41 27.70 -0.31
N ALA A 168 -23.19 28.91 -0.82
CA ALA A 168 -24.17 29.99 -0.79
C ALA A 168 -25.41 29.67 -1.63
N ALA A 169 -25.22 29.08 -2.82
CA ALA A 169 -26.33 28.69 -3.70
C ALA A 169 -27.11 27.48 -3.15
N LEU A 170 -26.44 26.44 -2.67
CA LEU A 170 -27.08 25.22 -2.13
C LEU A 170 -28.06 25.54 -0.99
N ARG A 171 -27.76 26.55 -0.17
CA ARG A 171 -28.65 27.00 0.92
C ARG A 171 -29.97 27.57 0.45
N GLN A 172 -30.01 28.10 -0.76
CA GLN A 172 -31.21 28.68 -1.34
C GLN A 172 -32.05 27.68 -2.10
N VAL A 173 -31.51 26.50 -2.42
CA VAL A 173 -32.23 25.48 -3.17
C VAL A 173 -33.51 25.10 -2.41
N ARG A 174 -34.61 25.16 -3.15
CA ARG A 174 -35.93 24.70 -2.73
C ARG A 174 -36.38 23.68 -3.76
N VAL A 175 -36.61 22.43 -3.35
CA VAL A 175 -37.04 21.34 -4.23
C VAL A 175 -38.55 21.11 -4.08
N PRO A 176 -39.30 20.97 -5.19
CA PRO A 176 -40.75 20.75 -5.12
C PRO A 176 -41.03 19.39 -4.47
N ASN A 177 -42.16 19.29 -3.78
CA ASN A 177 -42.59 18.02 -3.21
C ASN A 177 -43.25 17.19 -4.30
N VAL A 178 -42.63 16.08 -4.68
CA VAL A 178 -43.03 15.28 -5.83
C VAL A 178 -43.39 13.84 -5.44
N LEU A 179 -44.35 13.25 -6.14
CA LEU A 179 -44.73 11.85 -6.01
C LEU A 179 -44.48 11.14 -7.35
N TYR A 180 -43.86 9.97 -7.28
CA TYR A 180 -43.69 9.11 -8.45
C TYR A 180 -44.99 8.33 -8.69
N SER A 181 -45.54 8.44 -9.90
CA SER A 181 -46.74 7.71 -10.30
C SER A 181 -46.35 6.45 -11.08
N GLU A 182 -46.52 5.28 -10.46
CA GLU A 182 -46.18 3.98 -11.07
C GLU A 182 -46.99 3.67 -12.34
N ALA A 183 -48.18 4.26 -12.49
CA ALA A 183 -49.06 4.03 -13.65
C ALA A 183 -48.54 4.70 -14.94
N ASP A 184 -47.92 5.88 -14.82
CA ASP A 184 -47.48 6.68 -15.97
C ASP A 184 -45.95 6.76 -16.09
N GLY A 185 -45.19 6.19 -15.14
CA GLY A 185 -43.73 6.28 -15.08
C GLY A 185 -43.19 7.71 -14.90
N THR A 186 -44.04 8.64 -14.44
CA THR A 186 -43.70 10.07 -14.35
C THR A 186 -43.74 10.60 -12.92
N VAL A 187 -42.89 11.59 -12.66
CA VAL A 187 -42.87 12.33 -11.39
C VAL A 187 -43.86 13.49 -11.48
N LYS A 188 -44.87 13.51 -10.61
CA LYS A 188 -45.89 14.56 -10.56
C LYS A 188 -45.67 15.44 -9.33
N GLU A 189 -45.71 16.76 -9.53
CA GLU A 189 -45.64 17.72 -8.43
C GLU A 189 -46.91 17.66 -7.58
N THR A 190 -46.74 17.75 -6.26
CA THR A 190 -47.83 17.76 -5.29
C THR A 190 -48.16 19.21 -4.92
N SER A 191 -49.40 19.51 -4.52
CA SER A 191 -49.81 20.84 -4.00
C SER A 191 -49.16 21.25 -2.66
N LYS A 192 -48.19 20.47 -2.16
CA LYS A 192 -47.47 20.70 -0.91
C LYS A 192 -46.36 21.76 -1.10
N PRO A 193 -45.99 22.51 -0.04
CA PRO A 193 -44.97 23.54 -0.15
C PRO A 193 -43.59 22.97 -0.52
N VAL A 194 -42.81 23.77 -1.24
CA VAL A 194 -41.44 23.47 -1.66
C VAL A 194 -40.54 23.28 -0.43
N ILE A 195 -39.72 22.23 -0.42
CA ILE A 195 -38.92 21.82 0.74
C ILE A 195 -37.49 22.37 0.60
N PRO A 196 -36.90 23.00 1.63
CA PRO A 196 -35.50 23.36 1.62
C PRO A 196 -34.59 22.14 1.64
N LEU A 197 -33.52 22.17 0.85
CA LEU A 197 -32.53 21.12 0.84
C LEU A 197 -31.79 21.04 2.19
N ARG A 198 -31.63 19.82 2.72
CA ARG A 198 -30.93 19.59 3.98
C ARG A 198 -29.41 19.58 3.75
N ILE A 199 -28.73 20.55 4.35
CA ILE A 199 -27.26 20.62 4.35
C ILE A 199 -26.77 20.08 5.70
N HIS A 200 -25.92 19.05 5.65
CA HIS A 200 -25.42 18.35 6.84
C HIS A 200 -24.11 18.92 7.38
N ARG A 201 -23.26 19.48 6.51
CA ARG A 201 -21.95 20.08 6.87
C ARG A 201 -21.62 21.32 6.05
N ILE A 202 -20.74 22.16 6.56
CA ILE A 202 -20.33 23.43 5.97
C ILE A 202 -18.81 23.45 5.87
N PRO A 203 -18.23 23.07 4.72
CA PRO A 203 -16.80 23.17 4.54
C PRO A 203 -16.35 24.60 4.28
N VAL A 204 -15.12 24.89 4.69
CA VAL A 204 -14.39 26.12 4.39
C VAL A 204 -13.02 25.71 3.84
N SER A 205 -12.58 26.35 2.77
CA SER A 205 -11.27 26.11 2.19
C SER A 205 -10.32 27.30 2.39
N LEU A 206 -9.03 27.00 2.36
CA LEU A 206 -7.94 27.96 2.40
C LEU A 206 -6.83 27.52 1.47
N THR A 207 -6.55 28.32 0.46
CA THR A 207 -5.43 28.12 -0.47
C THR A 207 -4.19 28.91 -0.06
N VAL A 208 -3.04 28.25 -0.03
CA VAL A 208 -1.73 28.81 0.32
C VAL A 208 -0.71 28.52 -0.77
N GLY A 209 -0.05 29.57 -1.26
CA GLY A 209 1.06 29.51 -2.20
C GLY A 209 2.43 29.39 -1.53
N ILE A 210 3.36 28.69 -2.18
CA ILE A 210 4.75 28.47 -1.75
C ILE A 210 5.75 28.92 -2.82
N PHE A 211 6.66 29.84 -2.49
CA PHE A 211 7.64 30.41 -3.46
C PHE A 211 8.87 29.55 -3.76
N GLU A 212 9.40 28.87 -2.75
CA GLU A 212 10.66 28.12 -2.85
C GLU A 212 10.58 26.87 -1.97
N VAL A 213 10.15 25.76 -2.58
CA VAL A 213 10.01 24.48 -1.87
C VAL A 213 11.37 24.01 -1.35
N TYR A 214 12.43 24.16 -2.15
CA TYR A 214 13.80 23.78 -1.78
C TYR A 214 14.41 24.61 -0.64
N ALA A 215 14.11 25.91 -0.53
CA ALA A 215 14.62 26.74 0.57
C ALA A 215 13.99 26.36 1.92
N ILE A 216 12.73 25.90 1.89
CA ILE A 216 12.05 25.31 3.05
C ILE A 216 12.68 23.94 3.38
N MET A 217 13.07 23.16 2.38
CA MET A 217 13.65 21.82 2.55
C MET A 217 15.14 21.81 2.96
N GLN A 218 15.96 22.80 2.56
CA GLN A 218 17.42 22.78 2.73
C GLN A 218 17.92 23.05 4.15
N LYS A 219 17.09 23.56 5.07
CA LYS A 219 17.45 23.62 6.50
C LYS A 219 17.28 22.24 7.14
N ASN A 220 18.23 21.36 6.87
CA ASN A 220 18.39 19.99 7.37
C ASN A 220 18.70 19.89 8.89
N HIS A 221 18.04 20.71 9.71
CA HIS A 221 18.06 20.53 11.17
C HIS A 221 16.63 20.43 11.70
N LEU A 222 16.07 19.22 11.60
CA LEU A 222 14.86 18.81 12.32
C LEU A 222 15.00 19.00 13.85
N GLN A 223 16.23 19.06 14.39
CA GLN A 223 16.51 19.39 15.79
C GLN A 223 16.41 20.90 16.11
N GLU A 224 16.73 21.80 15.18
CA GLU A 224 16.61 23.25 15.41
C GLU A 224 15.20 23.77 15.12
N LEU A 225 14.41 23.11 14.25
CA LEU A 225 13.03 23.51 13.94
C LEU A 225 12.06 23.46 15.12
N ALA A 226 12.33 22.64 16.15
CA ALA A 226 11.53 22.59 17.38
C ALA A 226 11.78 23.80 18.31
N ASN A 227 12.94 24.46 18.18
CA ASN A 227 13.32 25.65 18.93
C ASN A 227 13.43 26.91 18.06
N CYS A 228 13.26 26.78 16.74
CA CYS A 228 13.33 27.90 15.82
C CYS A 228 11.96 28.59 15.81
N PRO A 229 11.88 29.87 16.18
CA PRO A 229 10.63 30.60 16.05
C PRO A 229 10.18 30.54 14.58
N LEU A 230 8.92 30.14 14.36
CA LEU A 230 8.23 30.07 13.05
C LEU A 230 8.38 31.35 12.19
N GLN A 231 8.95 32.42 12.72
CA GLN A 231 9.25 33.69 12.05
C GLN A 231 10.15 33.57 10.81
N GLN A 232 11.08 32.61 10.74
CA GLN A 232 12.03 32.54 9.61
C GLN A 232 11.45 31.93 8.32
N HIS A 233 10.46 31.02 8.40
CA HIS A 233 9.85 30.39 7.23
C HIS A 233 8.65 31.15 6.65
N ARG A 234 8.15 32.19 7.36
CA ARG A 234 7.00 33.03 6.97
C ARG A 234 7.18 33.74 5.63
N LYS A 235 8.43 33.97 5.21
CA LYS A 235 8.75 34.71 3.98
C LYS A 235 8.51 33.94 2.68
N HIS A 236 8.16 32.65 2.76
CA HIS A 236 7.99 31.79 1.58
C HIS A 236 6.54 31.34 1.36
N LEU A 237 5.59 31.77 2.20
CA LEU A 237 4.18 31.38 2.17
C LEU A 237 3.29 32.58 1.86
N LEU A 238 2.30 32.39 0.98
CA LEU A 238 1.27 33.39 0.67
C LEU A 238 -0.11 32.81 0.86
N VAL A 239 -0.93 33.41 1.72
CA VAL A 239 -2.34 33.04 1.84
C VAL A 239 -3.15 33.79 0.78
N ASP A 240 -4.10 33.11 0.13
CA ASP A 240 -4.97 33.68 -0.91
C ASP A 240 -4.15 34.37 -2.01
N PRO A 241 -3.39 33.59 -2.81
CA PRO A 241 -2.54 34.14 -3.86
C PRO A 241 -3.35 34.78 -4.99
N THR A 242 -2.81 35.85 -5.59
CA THR A 242 -3.38 36.49 -6.79
C THR A 242 -2.95 35.75 -8.07
N ASP A 243 -3.54 36.07 -9.22
CA ASP A 243 -3.16 35.45 -10.51
C ASP A 243 -1.67 35.68 -10.85
N ASP A 244 -1.18 36.88 -10.58
CA ASP A 244 0.25 37.24 -10.76
C ASP A 244 1.16 36.40 -9.84
N GLU A 245 0.70 36.06 -8.64
CA GLU A 245 1.48 35.28 -7.69
C GLU A 245 1.43 33.79 -7.99
N GLU A 246 0.26 33.22 -8.31
CA GLU A 246 0.10 31.82 -8.72
C GLU A 246 1.06 31.41 -9.86
N GLN A 247 1.40 32.36 -10.74
CA GLN A 247 2.33 32.13 -11.85
C GLN A 247 3.79 31.92 -11.43
N VAL A 248 4.18 32.43 -10.26
CA VAL A 248 5.58 32.43 -9.82
C VAL A 248 5.83 31.53 -8.61
N LEU A 249 4.77 30.95 -8.05
CA LEU A 249 4.85 29.99 -6.96
C LEU A 249 5.38 28.65 -7.47
N SER A 250 6.22 28.01 -6.65
CA SER A 250 6.67 26.63 -6.90
C SER A 250 5.56 25.62 -6.63
N ALA A 251 4.67 25.89 -5.67
CA ALA A 251 3.52 25.04 -5.37
C ALA A 251 2.37 25.84 -4.73
N THR A 252 1.14 25.36 -4.88
CA THR A 252 -0.04 25.79 -4.13
C THR A 252 -0.60 24.61 -3.34
N VAL A 253 -1.11 24.87 -2.13
CA VAL A 253 -1.75 23.88 -1.28
C VAL A 253 -3.09 24.43 -0.82
N THR A 254 -4.17 23.76 -1.23
CA THR A 254 -5.53 24.08 -0.81
C THR A 254 -5.96 23.09 0.26
N THR A 255 -6.39 23.58 1.42
CA THR A 255 -6.91 22.74 2.49
C THR A 255 -8.35 23.07 2.80
N VAL A 256 -9.18 22.03 2.96
CA VAL A 256 -10.61 22.15 3.27
C VAL A 256 -10.89 21.54 4.63
N ILE A 257 -11.56 22.29 5.49
CA ILE A 257 -11.98 21.86 6.83
C ILE A 257 -13.49 22.06 7.01
N ASP A 258 -14.13 21.25 7.85
CA ASP A 258 -15.52 21.42 8.24
C ASP A 258 -15.70 22.24 9.52
N GLU A 259 -16.95 22.52 9.90
CA GLU A 259 -17.32 23.29 11.09
C GLU A 259 -16.89 22.65 12.43
N ILE A 260 -16.48 21.38 12.40
CA ILE A 260 -16.01 20.61 13.56
C ILE A 260 -14.46 20.55 13.59
N GLY A 261 -13.79 21.19 12.63
CA GLY A 261 -12.33 21.21 12.49
C GLY A 261 -11.74 19.96 11.85
N MET A 262 -12.56 19.10 11.23
CA MET A 262 -12.08 17.91 10.52
C MET A 262 -11.64 18.28 9.11
N MET A 263 -10.49 17.75 8.67
CA MET A 263 -10.00 17.93 7.31
C MET A 263 -10.87 17.12 6.32
N CYS A 264 -11.51 17.82 5.40
CA CYS A 264 -12.32 17.26 4.33
C CYS A 264 -11.51 16.92 3.06
N GLY A 265 -10.45 17.69 2.81
CA GLY A 265 -9.62 17.57 1.60
C GLY A 265 -8.35 18.40 1.71
N SER A 266 -7.31 17.96 1.00
CA SER A 266 -6.09 18.73 0.79
C SER A 266 -5.61 18.44 -0.63
N PHE A 267 -5.43 19.50 -1.41
CA PHE A 267 -5.04 19.48 -2.81
C PHE A 267 -3.75 20.27 -2.96
N GLN A 268 -2.90 19.83 -3.87
CA GLN A 268 -1.63 20.49 -4.14
C GLN A 268 -1.39 20.51 -5.63
N ASP A 269 -1.05 21.70 -6.14
CA ASP A 269 -0.61 21.88 -7.52
C ASP A 269 0.83 22.41 -7.52
N GLY A 270 1.66 21.97 -8.48
CA GLY A 270 3.08 22.35 -8.58
C GLY A 270 4.06 21.35 -7.94
N GLU A 271 5.25 21.82 -7.57
CA GLU A 271 6.36 21.02 -7.01
C GLU A 271 5.93 20.22 -5.77
N PRO A 272 6.43 18.97 -5.58
CA PRO A 272 6.04 18.11 -4.47
C PRO A 272 6.41 18.70 -3.10
N VAL A 273 5.40 19.06 -2.30
CA VAL A 273 5.55 19.50 -0.92
C VAL A 273 5.25 18.33 0.02
N PRO A 274 6.19 17.91 0.90
CA PRO A 274 5.97 16.79 1.81
C PRO A 274 4.73 17.04 2.66
N ARG A 275 3.89 16.01 2.87
CA ARG A 275 2.63 16.13 3.64
C ARG A 275 2.81 16.78 5.01
N ILE A 276 3.98 16.60 5.65
CA ILE A 276 4.33 17.24 6.92
C ILE A 276 4.29 18.77 6.82
N TYR A 277 4.73 19.36 5.70
CA TYR A 277 4.71 20.80 5.47
C TYR A 277 3.29 21.31 5.21
N GLY A 278 2.46 20.57 4.47
CA GLY A 278 1.03 20.90 4.33
C GLY A 278 0.30 20.94 5.69
N TYR A 279 0.58 19.97 6.56
CA TYR A 279 0.07 19.96 7.94
C TYR A 279 0.70 21.06 8.81
N MET A 280 1.99 21.36 8.68
CA MET A 280 2.67 22.44 9.42
C MET A 280 2.23 23.84 8.98
N ILE A 281 1.87 24.03 7.71
CA ILE A 281 1.29 25.28 7.20
C ILE A 281 -0.09 25.49 7.84
N LEU A 282 -0.92 24.44 7.88
CA LEU A 282 -2.23 24.48 8.53
C LEU A 282 -2.12 24.69 10.05
N VAL A 283 -1.26 23.92 10.73
CA VAL A 283 -1.01 24.02 12.18
C VAL A 283 -0.34 25.35 12.53
N GLY A 284 0.58 25.85 11.72
CA GLY A 284 1.25 27.13 11.93
C GLY A 284 0.32 28.33 11.76
N LEU A 285 -0.58 28.27 10.76
CA LEU A 285 -1.58 29.32 10.52
C LEU A 285 -2.76 29.28 11.50
N VAL A 286 -3.13 28.09 12.01
CA VAL A 286 -4.28 27.92 12.91
C VAL A 286 -3.89 27.94 14.39
N LEU A 287 -2.67 27.53 14.78
CA LEU A 287 -2.32 27.24 16.17
C LEU A 287 -1.22 28.09 16.82
N VAL A 288 -0.40 28.87 16.08
CA VAL A 288 0.78 29.53 16.70
C VAL A 288 0.80 31.07 16.60
N ASP A 289 0.06 31.68 15.68
CA ASP A 289 -0.30 33.11 15.70
C ASP A 289 -1.09 33.34 14.42
N ALA A 290 -2.34 32.88 14.38
CA ALA A 290 -3.24 33.43 13.38
C ALA A 290 -3.37 34.91 13.74
N SER A 291 -3.01 35.81 12.82
CA SER A 291 -3.54 37.16 12.93
C SER A 291 -5.05 37.02 13.13
N VAL A 292 -5.59 37.80 14.04
CA VAL A 292 -7.04 37.88 14.32
C VAL A 292 -7.85 37.91 13.02
N GLU A 293 -7.27 38.43 11.93
CA GLU A 293 -7.78 38.44 10.55
C GLU A 293 -8.01 37.07 9.89
N VAL A 294 -7.15 36.04 10.02
CA VAL A 294 -7.36 34.73 9.34
C VAL A 294 -8.44 33.91 10.04
N ILE A 295 -8.42 33.91 11.38
CA ILE A 295 -9.49 33.31 12.19
C ILE A 295 -10.79 34.10 11.98
N ASN A 296 -10.75 35.43 11.96
CA ASN A 296 -11.93 36.25 11.68
C ASN A 296 -12.39 36.07 10.23
N PHE A 297 -11.52 35.79 9.27
CA PHE A 297 -11.91 35.53 7.89
C PHE A 297 -12.65 34.20 7.79
N LEU A 298 -12.07 33.10 8.28
CA LEU A 298 -12.75 31.80 8.30
C LEU A 298 -14.07 31.87 9.09
N THR A 299 -14.04 32.55 10.24
CA THR A 299 -15.23 32.80 11.07
C THR A 299 -16.23 33.72 10.36
N SER A 300 -15.79 34.72 9.59
CA SER A 300 -16.60 35.63 8.79
C SER A 300 -17.18 34.92 7.57
N GLN A 301 -16.47 34.02 6.89
CA GLN A 301 -17.01 33.18 5.84
C GLN A 301 -18.14 32.32 6.40
N MET A 302 -17.90 31.65 7.53
CA MET A 302 -18.92 30.87 8.23
C MET A 302 -20.10 31.75 8.67
N HIS A 303 -19.85 32.95 9.19
CA HIS A 303 -20.90 33.88 9.62
C HIS A 303 -21.63 34.56 8.47
N GLN A 304 -21.01 34.89 7.33
CA GLN A 304 -21.64 35.49 6.16
C GLN A 304 -22.50 34.45 5.45
N VAL A 305 -22.02 33.21 5.37
CA VAL A 305 -22.80 32.07 4.93
C VAL A 305 -23.95 31.79 5.91
N ALA A 306 -23.74 31.91 7.24
CA ALA A 306 -24.76 31.66 8.28
C ALA A 306 -25.76 32.80 8.57
N ARG A 307 -25.41 34.08 8.38
CA ARG A 307 -26.25 35.27 8.68
C ARG A 307 -27.43 35.45 7.72
N LEU A 308 -27.52 34.65 6.66
CA LEU A 308 -28.64 34.61 5.71
C LEU A 308 -29.88 33.85 6.24
N SER A 309 -29.93 33.57 7.55
CA SER A 309 -31.07 32.99 8.27
C SER A 309 -31.38 33.82 9.52
N THR A 310 -32.66 34.19 9.68
CA THR A 310 -33.21 34.75 10.91
C THR A 310 -33.34 33.65 11.98
N LYS A 311 -32.81 33.95 13.17
CA LYS A 311 -32.86 33.18 14.44
C LYS A 311 -31.97 31.94 14.52
N LEU A 312 -30.76 32.12 15.04
CA LEU A 312 -30.15 31.24 16.05
C LEU A 312 -28.91 31.93 16.67
N SER A 313 -28.98 32.24 17.96
CA SER A 313 -27.88 32.80 18.74
C SER A 313 -26.90 31.68 19.15
N TRP A 314 -25.66 31.74 18.69
CA TRP A 314 -24.58 30.90 19.19
C TRP A 314 -23.66 31.72 20.09
N SER A 315 -23.40 31.20 21.28
CA SER A 315 -22.33 31.67 22.18
C SER A 315 -21.20 30.65 22.09
N ILE A 316 -19.99 31.13 21.80
CA ILE A 316 -18.78 30.30 21.63
C ILE A 316 -18.19 30.03 23.02
N PRO A 317 -18.08 28.78 23.51
CA PRO A 317 -17.25 28.48 24.66
C PRO A 317 -15.80 28.29 24.19
N LYS A 318 -14.93 29.21 24.61
CA LYS A 318 -13.48 29.02 24.86
C LYS A 318 -12.76 28.07 23.90
N LEU A 319 -12.44 28.57 22.70
CA LEU A 319 -11.48 27.99 21.76
C LEU A 319 -10.02 28.24 22.20
N VAL A 320 -9.74 28.08 23.49
CA VAL A 320 -8.37 28.02 24.05
C VAL A 320 -8.48 27.14 25.30
N ASN A 321 -8.36 25.82 25.14
CA ASN A 321 -8.18 24.95 26.29
C ASN A 321 -7.35 23.72 25.93
N LYS A 322 -6.22 23.58 26.63
CA LYS A 322 -5.28 22.46 26.92
C LYS A 322 -5.12 21.23 26.00
N ASP A 323 -6.07 20.87 25.16
CA ASP A 323 -6.02 19.64 24.36
C ASP A 323 -5.12 19.77 23.12
N ILE A 324 -4.95 21.00 22.61
CA ILE A 324 -4.08 21.29 21.47
C ILE A 324 -2.59 21.31 21.86
N ILE A 325 -2.26 21.82 23.05
CA ILE A 325 -0.87 21.79 23.57
C ILE A 325 -0.45 20.34 23.89
N THR A 326 -1.40 19.50 24.32
CA THR A 326 -1.16 18.06 24.53
C THR A 326 -1.02 17.31 23.20
N PHE A 327 -1.57 17.82 22.10
CA PHE A 327 -1.41 17.29 20.75
C PHE A 327 -0.04 17.67 20.13
N ALA A 328 0.43 18.90 20.36
CA ALA A 328 1.73 19.38 19.88
C ALA A 328 2.93 18.73 20.61
N ILE A 329 2.81 18.46 21.92
CA ILE A 329 3.84 17.71 22.68
C ILE A 329 3.90 16.23 22.26
N ARG A 330 2.87 15.69 21.59
CA ARG A 330 2.83 14.30 21.12
C ARG A 330 3.66 14.06 19.85
N ILE A 331 3.94 15.09 19.04
CA ILE A 331 4.77 14.99 17.83
C ILE A 331 6.26 14.87 18.18
N ASN A 332 6.71 15.41 19.32
CA ASN A 332 8.10 15.27 19.76
C ASN A 332 8.46 13.87 20.32
N SER A 333 7.58 12.88 20.11
CA SER A 333 7.83 11.46 20.44
C SER A 333 7.82 10.53 19.23
N GLN A 334 7.77 11.07 18.01
CA GLN A 334 7.87 10.32 16.75
C GLN A 334 9.31 10.15 16.24
N GLN A 335 10.29 10.19 17.14
CA GLN A 335 11.57 9.48 16.98
C GLN A 335 11.81 8.47 18.11
N ALA A 336 10.78 8.22 18.93
CA ALA A 336 10.83 7.28 20.05
C ALA A 336 9.47 6.57 20.32
N ARG A 337 8.71 6.16 19.30
CA ARG A 337 7.63 5.14 19.37
C ARG A 337 7.45 4.55 17.96
N LYS A 338 7.92 3.35 17.58
CA LYS A 338 7.63 2.00 18.09
C LYS A 338 6.27 1.90 18.78
N ASN A 339 5.36 1.16 18.13
CA ASN A 339 4.05 0.63 18.56
C ASN A 339 2.86 1.61 18.43
N SER A 340 1.67 1.20 17.94
CA SER A 340 1.11 -0.14 17.74
C SER A 340 -0.15 -0.08 16.84
N THR A 341 -0.34 -1.02 15.90
CA THR A 341 -0.85 -2.37 16.19
C THR A 341 0.18 -3.48 15.93
N MET A 342 1.38 -3.38 16.50
CA MET A 342 2.39 -4.42 16.33
C MET A 342 1.96 -5.66 17.13
N THR A 343 1.58 -6.71 16.42
CA THR A 343 1.35 -8.03 17.01
C THR A 343 2.67 -8.80 16.94
N THR A 344 3.21 -9.22 18.07
CA THR A 344 4.37 -10.10 18.14
C THR A 344 3.88 -11.55 18.16
N VAL A 345 4.56 -12.45 17.45
CA VAL A 345 4.28 -13.90 17.53
C VAL A 345 5.49 -14.55 18.18
N THR A 346 5.27 -15.28 19.27
CA THR A 346 6.31 -15.95 20.05
C THR A 346 5.98 -17.42 20.22
N PHE A 347 6.98 -18.29 20.22
CA PHE A 347 6.80 -19.72 20.41
C PHE A 347 7.37 -20.18 21.76
N GLY A 348 6.67 -21.09 22.45
CA GLY A 348 7.08 -21.66 23.73
C GLY A 348 6.16 -21.33 24.91
N SER A 349 6.56 -21.73 26.11
CA SER A 349 5.76 -21.59 27.33
C SER A 349 5.66 -20.13 27.79
N PHE A 350 4.47 -19.75 28.26
CA PHE A 350 4.15 -18.38 28.68
C PHE A 350 3.95 -18.32 30.20
N SER A 351 4.54 -17.30 30.85
CA SER A 351 4.54 -17.18 32.32
C SER A 351 3.49 -16.21 32.88
N ALA A 352 2.76 -15.46 32.04
CA ALA A 352 1.71 -14.53 32.48
C ALA A 352 0.31 -15.05 32.11
N SER A 353 -0.74 -14.51 32.72
CA SER A 353 -2.13 -14.86 32.39
C SER A 353 -2.57 -14.05 31.16
N PRO A 354 -2.75 -14.65 29.97
CA PRO A 354 -3.15 -13.92 28.77
C PRO A 354 -4.61 -13.47 28.86
N ALA A 355 -4.99 -12.51 28.03
CA ALA A 355 -6.37 -12.01 27.93
C ALA A 355 -7.33 -13.03 27.26
N GLY A 356 -6.78 -14.03 26.56
CA GLY A 356 -7.55 -15.13 26.00
C GLY A 356 -6.70 -16.36 25.65
N HIS A 357 -7.39 -17.48 25.44
CA HIS A 357 -6.82 -18.76 25.04
C HIS A 357 -7.54 -19.29 23.80
N VAL A 358 -6.78 -19.76 22.81
CA VAL A 358 -7.29 -20.47 21.64
C VAL A 358 -6.72 -21.88 21.64
N LEU A 359 -7.58 -22.89 21.56
CA LEU A 359 -7.19 -24.29 21.45
C LEU A 359 -7.58 -24.82 20.07
N LEU A 360 -6.59 -25.29 19.32
CA LEU A 360 -6.78 -25.87 18.00
C LEU A 360 -6.38 -27.34 18.02
N ALA A 361 -7.20 -28.23 17.49
CA ALA A 361 -6.84 -29.65 17.39
C ALA A 361 -7.61 -30.33 16.25
N GLU A 362 -7.07 -31.43 15.74
CA GLU A 362 -7.85 -32.35 14.93
C GLU A 362 -8.96 -33.01 15.78
N LYS A 363 -10.14 -33.23 15.20
CA LYS A 363 -11.33 -33.71 15.93
C LYS A 363 -11.11 -34.93 16.85
N PRO A 364 -10.34 -35.98 16.46
CA PRO A 364 -10.12 -37.16 17.32
C PRO A 364 -9.27 -36.84 18.55
N ILE A 365 -8.40 -35.84 18.46
CA ILE A 365 -7.54 -35.43 19.58
C ILE A 365 -8.39 -34.81 20.69
N PHE A 366 -9.53 -34.18 20.39
CA PHE A 366 -10.42 -33.64 21.41
C PHE A 366 -11.03 -34.72 22.32
N ALA A 367 -11.27 -35.93 21.81
CA ALA A 367 -11.76 -37.03 22.64
C ALA A 367 -10.72 -37.45 23.70
N THR A 368 -9.44 -37.48 23.32
CA THR A 368 -8.32 -37.77 24.23
C THR A 368 -8.03 -36.58 25.16
N PHE A 369 -8.23 -35.35 24.67
CA PHE A 369 -8.03 -34.12 25.44
C PHE A 369 -8.92 -34.06 26.67
N ALA A 370 -10.18 -34.46 26.57
CA ALA A 370 -11.11 -34.43 27.70
C ALA A 370 -10.74 -35.39 28.85
N THR A 371 -9.89 -36.39 28.60
CA THR A 371 -9.65 -37.50 29.53
C THR A 371 -8.22 -37.59 30.05
N ALA A 372 -7.19 -37.24 29.27
CA ALA A 372 -5.79 -37.57 29.61
C ALA A 372 -4.76 -36.44 29.43
N LEU A 373 -5.00 -35.46 28.55
CA LEU A 373 -4.06 -34.34 28.31
C LEU A 373 -4.15 -33.12 29.24
N PRO A 374 -5.22 -32.83 30.02
CA PRO A 374 -5.38 -31.53 30.70
C PRO A 374 -4.25 -31.17 31.68
N SER A 375 -3.67 -32.17 32.34
CA SER A 375 -2.60 -31.98 33.33
C SER A 375 -1.27 -31.51 32.74
N SER A 376 -1.05 -31.72 31.43
CA SER A 376 0.15 -31.30 30.72
C SER A 376 0.10 -29.84 30.26
N LEU A 377 -1.08 -29.22 30.26
CA LEU A 377 -1.24 -27.81 29.90
C LEU A 377 -0.99 -26.93 31.13
N SER A 378 0.02 -26.08 31.04
CA SER A 378 0.29 -25.02 32.02
C SER A 378 -0.74 -23.88 31.91
N LEU A 379 -2.02 -24.20 32.13
CA LEU A 379 -3.17 -23.29 32.02
C LEU A 379 -3.93 -23.20 33.36
N PRO A 380 -4.58 -22.07 33.66
CA PRO A 380 -5.44 -21.93 34.83
C PRO A 380 -6.56 -23.00 34.86
N SER A 381 -6.86 -23.58 36.03
CA SER A 381 -7.81 -24.70 36.15
C SER A 381 -9.21 -24.39 35.64
N ASN A 382 -9.66 -23.14 35.77
CA ASN A 382 -10.94 -22.66 35.23
C ASN A 382 -10.94 -22.63 33.68
N VAL A 383 -9.82 -22.26 33.05
CA VAL A 383 -9.64 -22.31 31.59
C VAL A 383 -9.61 -23.76 31.10
N VAL A 384 -8.91 -24.64 31.83
CA VAL A 384 -8.85 -26.07 31.53
C VAL A 384 -10.24 -26.70 31.61
N ASN A 385 -11.02 -26.42 32.65
CA ASN A 385 -12.38 -26.94 32.79
C ASN A 385 -13.31 -26.47 31.66
N ALA A 386 -13.27 -25.18 31.31
CA ALA A 386 -14.02 -24.63 30.19
C ALA A 386 -13.59 -25.26 28.85
N ALA A 387 -12.30 -25.52 28.69
CA ALA A 387 -11.75 -26.18 27.52
C ALA A 387 -12.22 -27.63 27.38
N VAL A 388 -12.22 -28.39 28.48
CA VAL A 388 -12.69 -29.78 28.50
C VAL A 388 -14.17 -29.86 28.11
N GLN A 389 -15.03 -29.01 28.68
CA GLN A 389 -16.45 -28.98 28.33
C GLN A 389 -16.67 -28.66 26.85
N ALA A 390 -16.00 -27.64 26.31
CA ALA A 390 -16.12 -27.29 24.89
C ALA A 390 -15.53 -28.38 23.96
N SER A 391 -14.47 -29.08 24.39
CA SER A 391 -13.90 -30.20 23.62
C SER A 391 -14.86 -31.39 23.52
N GLN A 392 -15.64 -31.69 24.56
CA GLN A 392 -16.66 -32.75 24.55
C GLN A 392 -17.74 -32.46 23.50
N ILE A 393 -18.25 -31.22 23.47
CA ILE A 393 -19.28 -30.77 22.52
C ILE A 393 -18.79 -30.90 21.06
N ILE A 394 -17.55 -30.46 20.78
CA ILE A 394 -16.94 -30.60 19.43
C ILE A 394 -16.74 -32.08 19.07
N SER A 395 -16.29 -32.90 20.02
CA SER A 395 -16.06 -34.33 19.81
C SER A 395 -17.35 -35.08 19.46
N GLU A 396 -18.46 -34.73 20.12
CA GLU A 396 -19.81 -35.25 19.86
C GLU A 396 -20.39 -34.78 18.52
N GLY A 397 -19.70 -33.86 17.82
CA GLY A 397 -20.00 -33.47 16.44
C GLY A 397 -21.06 -32.39 16.28
N THR A 398 -21.40 -31.68 17.35
CA THR A 398 -22.43 -30.64 17.33
C THR A 398 -21.93 -29.26 16.88
N ALA A 399 -20.61 -29.01 16.88
CA ALA A 399 -20.00 -27.75 16.47
C ALA A 399 -18.55 -27.92 15.95
N GLU A 400 -18.11 -27.04 15.04
CA GLU A 400 -16.70 -26.97 14.56
C GLU A 400 -15.84 -25.95 15.33
N THR A 401 -16.47 -24.91 15.87
CA THR A 401 -15.81 -23.89 16.70
C THR A 401 -16.70 -23.50 17.86
N ILE A 402 -16.15 -23.36 19.06
CA ILE A 402 -16.88 -22.93 20.26
C ILE A 402 -16.10 -21.79 20.92
N THR A 403 -16.79 -20.76 21.40
CA THR A 403 -16.18 -19.69 22.21
C THR A 403 -16.97 -19.53 23.49
N THR A 404 -16.26 -19.57 24.61
CA THR A 404 -16.80 -19.36 25.96
C THR A 404 -15.95 -18.31 26.70
N PHE A 405 -16.44 -17.85 27.84
CA PHE A 405 -15.76 -16.84 28.66
C PHE A 405 -15.61 -17.36 30.09
N VAL A 406 -14.45 -17.12 30.69
CA VAL A 406 -14.10 -17.59 32.03
C VAL A 406 -13.76 -16.38 32.91
N GLY A 407 -14.41 -16.23 34.07
CA GLY A 407 -14.16 -15.15 35.04
C GLY A 407 -15.43 -14.51 35.62
N ASP A 408 -15.33 -14.01 36.86
CA ASP A 408 -16.47 -13.58 37.69
C ASP A 408 -16.95 -12.13 37.41
N SER A 409 -16.15 -11.30 36.74
CA SER A 409 -16.48 -9.89 36.45
C SER A 409 -16.23 -9.52 34.98
N LYS A 410 -16.90 -8.48 34.46
CA LYS A 410 -16.70 -7.98 33.07
C LYS A 410 -15.26 -7.60 32.76
N GLU A 411 -14.49 -7.19 33.77
CA GLU A 411 -13.10 -6.75 33.63
C GLU A 411 -12.08 -7.90 33.72
N ASN A 412 -12.49 -9.07 34.22
CA ASN A 412 -11.63 -10.24 34.44
C ASN A 412 -12.10 -11.48 33.66
N ARG A 413 -12.88 -11.29 32.57
CA ARG A 413 -13.34 -12.36 31.68
C ARG A 413 -12.28 -12.66 30.61
N GLY A 414 -11.62 -13.81 30.72
CA GLY A 414 -10.77 -14.36 29.67
C GLY A 414 -11.60 -15.11 28.62
N GLN A 415 -11.37 -14.83 27.34
CA GLN A 415 -12.01 -15.56 26.24
C GLN A 415 -11.31 -16.92 26.04
N VAL A 416 -12.08 -18.00 25.97
CA VAL A 416 -11.58 -19.33 25.59
C VAL A 416 -12.27 -19.76 24.32
N SER A 417 -11.51 -19.90 23.23
CA SER A 417 -12.02 -20.32 21.93
C SER A 417 -11.40 -21.66 21.54
N ILE A 418 -12.20 -22.57 21.00
CA ILE A 418 -11.77 -23.87 20.50
C ILE A 418 -12.16 -24.00 19.04
N GLY A 419 -11.24 -24.49 18.21
CA GLY A 419 -11.46 -24.75 16.79
C GLY A 419 -11.00 -26.14 16.37
N SER A 420 -11.86 -26.85 15.63
CA SER A 420 -11.55 -28.14 15.04
C SER A 420 -10.84 -27.99 13.69
N ILE A 421 -9.67 -28.61 13.59
CA ILE A 421 -8.91 -28.74 12.34
C ILE A 421 -9.45 -29.96 11.58
N PRO A 422 -9.81 -29.84 10.30
CA PRO A 422 -10.21 -30.98 9.47
C PRO A 422 -9.04 -31.96 9.30
N ILE A 423 -9.32 -33.27 9.41
CA ILE A 423 -8.32 -34.33 9.20
C ILE A 423 -8.18 -34.66 7.72
N GLU A 424 -9.28 -34.55 6.98
CA GLU A 424 -9.36 -34.91 5.58
C GLU A 424 -8.40 -34.06 4.76
N ARG A 425 -7.49 -34.75 4.07
CA ARG A 425 -6.45 -34.15 3.24
C ARG A 425 -6.14 -35.08 2.07
N SER A 426 -5.93 -34.48 0.89
CA SER A 426 -5.50 -35.21 -0.30
C SER A 426 -4.01 -35.56 -0.22
N ARG A 427 -3.55 -36.45 -1.10
CA ARG A 427 -2.12 -36.81 -1.23
C ARG A 427 -1.20 -35.62 -1.53
N SER A 428 -1.75 -34.54 -2.08
CA SER A 428 -1.02 -33.34 -2.49
C SER A 428 -1.01 -32.25 -1.41
N ASN A 429 -1.69 -32.46 -0.29
CA ASN A 429 -1.71 -31.51 0.82
C ASN A 429 -0.61 -31.85 1.84
N GLY A 430 -0.35 -30.91 2.76
CA GLY A 430 0.70 -31.03 3.77
C GLY A 430 0.34 -31.95 4.93
N PHE A 431 1.25 -32.04 5.90
CA PHE A 431 1.08 -32.90 7.08
C PHE A 431 -0.03 -32.46 8.03
N VAL A 432 -0.52 -31.23 7.89
CA VAL A 432 -1.65 -30.67 8.63
C VAL A 432 -2.35 -29.65 7.74
N ARG A 433 -3.65 -29.39 7.98
CA ARG A 433 -4.44 -28.40 7.24
C ARG A 433 -4.07 -26.97 7.63
N THR A 434 -2.94 -26.48 7.09
CA THR A 434 -2.41 -25.14 7.34
C THR A 434 -3.38 -24.03 6.95
N ASP A 435 -4.18 -24.25 5.90
CA ASP A 435 -5.27 -23.38 5.47
C ASP A 435 -6.31 -23.19 6.58
N SER A 436 -6.76 -24.29 7.19
CA SER A 436 -7.73 -24.24 8.29
C SER A 436 -7.13 -23.63 9.55
N ILE A 437 -5.88 -23.95 9.89
CA ILE A 437 -5.19 -23.34 11.04
C ILE A 437 -5.09 -21.82 10.88
N TYR A 438 -4.73 -21.34 9.69
CA TYR A 438 -4.68 -19.91 9.38
C TYR A 438 -6.05 -19.23 9.57
N ASP A 439 -7.12 -19.81 9.00
CA ASP A 439 -8.47 -19.27 9.10
C ASP A 439 -9.00 -19.27 10.55
N LEU A 440 -8.75 -20.35 11.30
CA LEU A 440 -9.11 -20.47 12.71
C LEU A 440 -8.33 -19.48 13.57
N ALA A 441 -7.03 -19.30 13.33
CA ALA A 441 -6.22 -18.32 14.04
C ALA A 441 -6.74 -16.90 13.82
N LEU A 442 -7.13 -16.54 12.59
CA LEU A 442 -7.75 -15.25 12.28
C LEU A 442 -9.14 -15.08 12.93
N LYS A 443 -9.97 -16.12 12.87
CA LYS A 443 -11.37 -16.08 13.31
C LYS A 443 -11.50 -16.06 14.84
N LEU A 444 -10.71 -16.88 15.52
CA LEU A 444 -10.88 -17.16 16.96
C LEU A 444 -10.04 -16.25 17.85
N THR A 445 -9.03 -15.59 17.31
CA THR A 445 -8.18 -14.68 18.09
C THR A 445 -8.89 -13.35 18.34
N PRO A 446 -9.22 -12.97 19.59
CA PRO A 446 -9.68 -11.63 19.94
C PRO A 446 -8.79 -10.53 19.35
N LYS A 447 -9.35 -9.36 19.07
CA LYS A 447 -8.63 -8.28 18.38
C LYS A 447 -7.72 -7.43 19.27
N THR A 448 -7.70 -7.66 20.58
CA THR A 448 -6.99 -6.88 21.61
C THR A 448 -6.52 -7.80 22.74
N GLY A 449 -5.44 -7.42 23.42
CA GLY A 449 -4.85 -8.20 24.51
C GLY A 449 -3.93 -9.32 24.03
N ASP A 450 -3.04 -9.75 24.92
CA ASP A 450 -2.16 -10.89 24.70
C ASP A 450 -2.98 -12.18 24.66
N ILE A 451 -2.56 -13.13 23.82
CA ILE A 451 -3.29 -14.36 23.59
C ILE A 451 -2.35 -15.55 23.56
N GLN A 452 -2.83 -16.68 24.08
CA GLN A 452 -2.14 -17.96 23.94
C GLN A 452 -2.92 -18.87 22.98
N ILE A 453 -2.30 -19.23 21.86
CA ILE A 453 -2.78 -20.24 20.94
C ILE A 453 -2.05 -21.55 21.26
N THR A 454 -2.77 -22.57 21.69
CA THR A 454 -2.23 -23.90 21.89
C THR A 454 -2.77 -24.85 20.84
N VAL A 455 -1.87 -25.48 20.08
CA VAL A 455 -2.23 -26.43 19.02
C VAL A 455 -1.87 -27.85 19.47
N LEU A 456 -2.87 -28.71 19.52
CA LEU A 456 -2.73 -30.12 19.83
C LEU A 456 -2.52 -30.90 18.52
N LEU A 457 -1.39 -31.58 18.40
CA LEU A 457 -0.93 -32.23 17.19
C LEU A 457 -0.68 -33.72 17.43
N SER A 458 -0.77 -34.53 16.38
CA SER A 458 -0.55 -35.99 16.46
C SER A 458 0.91 -36.39 16.24
N SER A 459 1.73 -35.51 15.63
CA SER A 459 3.16 -35.75 15.43
C SER A 459 3.95 -34.44 15.48
N LEU A 460 5.21 -34.55 15.92
CA LEU A 460 6.16 -33.43 15.95
C LEU A 460 6.36 -32.79 14.56
N ALA A 461 6.26 -33.57 13.48
CA ALA A 461 6.43 -33.08 12.10
C ALA A 461 5.37 -32.04 11.67
N GLN A 462 4.26 -31.93 12.41
CA GLN A 462 3.19 -30.96 12.12
C GLN A 462 3.45 -29.57 12.75
N THR A 463 4.43 -29.44 13.64
CA THR A 463 4.70 -28.20 14.39
C THR A 463 5.14 -27.05 13.49
N LEU A 464 6.08 -27.29 12.57
CA LEU A 464 6.53 -26.30 11.59
C LEU A 464 5.38 -25.76 10.73
N PRO A 465 4.62 -26.59 9.98
CA PRO A 465 3.58 -26.08 9.10
C PRO A 465 2.45 -25.38 9.88
N ALA A 466 2.09 -25.88 11.07
CA ALA A 466 1.11 -25.22 11.93
C ALA A 466 1.62 -23.86 12.45
N GLY A 467 2.87 -23.79 12.89
CA GLY A 467 3.49 -22.56 13.39
C GLY A 467 3.61 -21.49 12.31
N LEU A 468 4.01 -21.86 11.10
CA LEU A 468 4.04 -20.95 9.97
C LEU A 468 2.64 -20.46 9.62
N ALA A 469 1.63 -21.35 9.56
CA ALA A 469 0.24 -20.94 9.31
C ALA A 469 -0.26 -19.88 10.30
N ILE A 470 0.03 -20.05 11.59
CA ILE A 470 -0.32 -19.05 12.62
C ILE A 470 0.48 -17.76 12.42
N ALA A 471 1.76 -17.83 12.10
CA ALA A 471 2.59 -16.64 11.86
C ALA A 471 2.04 -15.78 10.70
N ARG A 472 1.57 -16.43 9.62
CA ARG A 472 0.95 -15.77 8.45
C ARG A 472 -0.32 -14.99 8.82
N ALA A 473 -1.08 -15.46 9.82
CA ALA A 473 -2.32 -14.81 10.26
C ALA A 473 -2.09 -13.44 10.93
N PHE A 474 -0.86 -13.10 11.31
CA PHE A 474 -0.54 -11.86 12.03
C PHE A 474 0.46 -10.99 11.25
N PRO A 475 0.00 -10.25 10.22
CA PRO A 475 0.86 -9.46 9.34
C PRO A 475 1.53 -8.30 10.08
N LEU A 476 2.72 -7.92 9.60
CA LEU A 476 3.50 -6.81 10.17
C LEU A 476 3.12 -5.44 9.57
N TYR A 477 2.72 -5.41 8.30
CA TYR A 477 2.50 -4.15 7.58
C TYR A 477 1.08 -3.61 7.77
N SER A 478 0.97 -2.34 8.21
CA SER A 478 -0.28 -1.59 8.24
C SER A 478 -0.02 -0.09 8.24
N ARG A 479 -0.82 0.64 7.46
CA ARG A 479 -0.94 2.11 7.48
C ARG A 479 -2.37 2.57 7.79
N LYS A 480 -3.22 1.69 8.32
CA LYS A 480 -4.59 2.06 8.69
C LYS A 480 -4.55 3.11 9.79
N ASN A 481 -5.17 4.26 9.55
CA ASN A 481 -5.40 5.26 10.57
C ASN A 481 -6.55 4.78 11.46
N LEU A 482 -6.23 4.24 12.64
CA LEU A 482 -7.21 3.78 13.61
C LEU A 482 -7.53 4.94 14.55
N ALA A 483 -8.82 5.29 14.66
CA ALA A 483 -9.31 6.30 15.61
C ALA A 483 -8.98 5.96 17.08
N ASP A 484 -8.76 4.66 17.37
CA ASP A 484 -8.26 4.15 18.63
C ASP A 484 -7.11 3.16 18.36
N PRO A 485 -5.83 3.59 18.48
CA PRO A 485 -4.68 2.72 18.22
C PRO A 485 -4.59 1.65 19.30
N LYS A 486 -4.83 0.40 18.92
CA LYS A 486 -4.79 -0.73 19.85
C LYS A 486 -3.38 -0.91 20.41
N PRO A 487 -3.23 -1.26 21.70
CA PRO A 487 -1.94 -1.53 22.29
C PRO A 487 -1.22 -2.66 21.53
N PRO A 488 0.12 -2.68 21.53
CA PRO A 488 0.86 -3.82 21.02
C PRO A 488 0.45 -5.06 21.82
N ARG A 489 0.46 -6.21 21.16
CA ARG A 489 0.03 -7.47 21.77
C ARG A 489 0.95 -8.59 21.36
N THR A 490 0.94 -9.65 22.13
CA THR A 490 1.73 -10.86 21.87
C THR A 490 0.80 -12.06 21.69
N VAL A 491 1.06 -12.81 20.63
CA VAL A 491 0.48 -14.13 20.35
C VAL A 491 1.51 -15.16 20.76
N HIS A 492 1.24 -15.88 21.83
CA HIS A 492 2.05 -16.98 22.32
C HIS A 492 1.55 -18.28 21.70
N VAL A 493 2.40 -18.98 20.96
CA VAL A 493 2.07 -20.23 20.29
C VAL A 493 2.74 -21.38 21.02
N ASN A 494 1.92 -22.29 21.53
CA ASN A 494 2.36 -23.50 22.20
C ASN A 494 1.89 -24.74 21.43
N PHE A 495 2.66 -25.82 21.49
CA PHE A 495 2.33 -27.09 20.85
C PHE A 495 2.29 -28.19 21.89
N VAL A 496 1.34 -29.12 21.74
CA VAL A 496 1.23 -30.32 22.57
C VAL A 496 1.13 -31.52 21.63
N ILE A 497 2.06 -32.48 21.77
CA ILE A 497 2.09 -33.69 20.95
C ILE A 497 1.35 -34.81 21.68
N CYS A 498 0.25 -35.29 21.09
CA CYS A 498 -0.68 -36.22 21.74
C CYS A 498 -0.36 -37.71 21.51
N ASN A 499 0.74 -38.05 20.83
CA ASN A 499 1.16 -39.42 20.52
C ASN A 499 2.39 -39.82 21.35
N SER A 500 2.37 -41.01 21.97
CA SER A 500 3.39 -41.50 22.90
C SER A 500 4.76 -41.78 22.29
N THR A 501 4.85 -41.93 20.97
CA THR A 501 6.13 -42.19 20.29
C THR A 501 6.99 -40.94 20.07
N ASP A 502 6.36 -39.76 20.07
CA ASP A 502 7.02 -38.46 19.90
C ASP A 502 6.86 -37.56 21.14
N SER A 503 6.12 -37.98 22.17
CA SER A 503 5.80 -37.16 23.35
C SER A 503 7.04 -36.74 24.15
N ASP A 504 8.11 -37.52 24.09
CA ASP A 504 9.37 -37.27 24.81
C ASP A 504 10.36 -36.43 24.00
N LYS A 505 10.07 -36.12 22.73
CA LYS A 505 10.94 -35.30 21.88
C LYS A 505 10.67 -33.83 22.11
N GLU A 506 11.74 -33.08 22.37
CA GLU A 506 11.67 -31.64 22.58
C GLU A 506 11.34 -30.90 21.28
N ILE A 507 10.44 -29.92 21.38
CA ILE A 507 10.07 -29.05 20.26
C ILE A 507 11.13 -27.94 20.14
N ASP A 508 11.76 -27.84 18.97
CA ASP A 508 12.72 -26.77 18.67
C ASP A 508 12.01 -25.44 18.38
N TYR A 509 11.57 -24.77 19.44
CA TYR A 509 10.92 -23.47 19.36
C TYR A 509 11.83 -22.36 18.81
N ALA A 510 13.14 -22.48 18.95
CA ALA A 510 14.09 -21.50 18.43
C ALA A 510 14.07 -21.51 16.89
N SER A 511 14.15 -22.70 16.28
CA SER A 511 14.01 -22.84 14.82
C SER A 511 12.64 -22.37 14.31
N LEU A 512 11.56 -22.71 15.03
CA LEU A 512 10.20 -22.27 14.68
C LEU A 512 10.07 -20.76 14.71
N GLN A 513 10.66 -20.11 15.72
CA GLN A 513 10.66 -18.65 15.83
C GLN A 513 11.40 -17.98 14.68
N LEU A 514 12.57 -18.50 14.30
CA LEU A 514 13.33 -17.98 13.15
C LEU A 514 12.54 -18.11 11.84
N ALA A 515 11.95 -19.28 11.58
CA ALA A 515 11.15 -19.52 10.39
C ALA A 515 9.89 -18.64 10.35
N ALA A 516 9.18 -18.49 11.47
CA ALA A 516 8.01 -17.63 11.57
C ALA A 516 8.34 -16.14 11.41
N ASN A 517 9.47 -15.69 11.96
CA ASN A 517 9.97 -14.33 11.75
C ASN A 517 10.28 -14.10 10.26
N GLY A 518 10.94 -15.05 9.61
CA GLY A 518 11.23 -15.00 8.18
C GLY A 518 9.96 -14.92 7.32
N VAL A 519 8.96 -15.77 7.58
CA VAL A 519 7.66 -15.74 6.88
C VAL A 519 7.00 -14.36 7.00
N ARG A 520 6.96 -13.81 8.21
CA ARG A 520 6.33 -12.51 8.47
C ARG A 520 7.14 -11.35 7.86
N PHE A 521 8.46 -11.47 7.84
CA PHE A 521 9.35 -10.50 7.20
C PHE A 521 9.17 -10.50 5.68
N ALA A 522 9.16 -11.67 5.02
CA ALA A 522 8.87 -11.78 3.59
C ALA A 522 7.49 -11.23 3.23
N ALA A 523 6.45 -11.58 4.01
CA ALA A 523 5.10 -11.05 3.83
C ALA A 523 5.03 -9.53 4.00
N ARG A 524 5.78 -8.96 4.97
CA ARG A 524 5.85 -7.50 5.15
C ARG A 524 6.41 -6.81 3.92
N LEU A 525 7.48 -7.34 3.33
CA LEU A 525 8.10 -6.73 2.16
C LEU A 525 7.08 -6.65 1.00
N GLY A 526 6.41 -7.75 0.63
CA GLY A 526 5.39 -7.71 -0.42
C GLY A 526 4.11 -6.93 -0.06
N ASP A 527 3.77 -6.81 1.23
CA ASP A 527 2.65 -5.97 1.66
C ASP A 527 2.95 -4.47 1.57
N THR A 528 4.23 -4.08 1.63
CA THR A 528 4.68 -2.68 1.61
C THR A 528 4.48 -2.09 0.20
N PRO A 529 3.85 -0.92 0.05
CA PRO A 529 3.59 -0.32 -1.25
C PRO A 529 4.90 0.11 -1.91
N PRO A 530 4.95 0.18 -3.24
CA PRO A 530 6.16 0.50 -3.98
C PRO A 530 6.69 1.92 -3.69
N SER A 531 5.82 2.85 -3.28
CA SER A 531 6.25 4.18 -2.83
C SER A 531 7.07 4.17 -1.53
N GLU A 532 7.04 3.07 -0.78
CA GLU A 532 7.85 2.86 0.43
C GLU A 532 8.93 1.78 0.23
N LEU A 533 8.68 0.78 -0.63
CA LEU A 533 9.60 -0.31 -0.95
C LEU A 533 9.95 -0.35 -2.44
N HIS A 534 10.52 0.75 -2.94
CA HIS A 534 11.20 0.81 -4.24
C HIS A 534 12.57 0.10 -4.16
N THR A 535 13.30 0.01 -5.28
CA THR A 535 14.55 -0.78 -5.37
C THR A 535 15.60 -0.36 -4.34
N ASP A 536 15.79 0.94 -4.08
CA ASP A 536 16.74 1.42 -3.07
C ASP A 536 16.36 0.99 -1.65
N ALA A 537 15.08 1.14 -1.29
CA ALA A 537 14.58 0.71 0.00
C ALA A 537 14.73 -0.81 0.17
N TYR A 538 14.51 -1.59 -0.89
CA TYR A 538 14.71 -3.02 -0.86
C TYR A 538 16.19 -3.40 -0.72
N VAL A 539 17.10 -2.71 -1.43
CA VAL A 539 18.55 -2.88 -1.25
C VAL A 539 18.99 -2.57 0.20
N GLU A 540 18.38 -1.58 0.86
CA GLU A 540 18.66 -1.31 2.27
C GLU A 540 18.16 -2.41 3.22
N GLU A 541 17.02 -3.05 2.93
CA GLU A 541 16.57 -4.26 3.64
C GLU A 541 17.57 -5.41 3.48
N VAL A 542 18.09 -5.61 2.27
CA VAL A 542 19.14 -6.62 1.99
C VAL A 542 20.41 -6.32 2.77
N LYS A 543 20.89 -5.07 2.76
CA LYS A 543 22.07 -4.66 3.54
C LYS A 543 21.84 -4.81 5.04
N SER A 544 20.62 -4.59 5.53
CA SER A 544 20.26 -4.78 6.93
C SER A 544 20.40 -6.25 7.35
N VAL A 545 19.89 -7.17 6.52
CA VAL A 545 20.07 -8.62 6.73
C VAL A 545 21.55 -8.99 6.66
N ALA A 546 22.29 -8.50 5.66
CA ALA A 546 23.73 -8.78 5.55
C ALA A 546 24.52 -8.35 6.80
N ARG A 547 24.31 -7.12 7.29
CA ARG A 547 24.94 -6.62 8.53
C ARG A 547 24.59 -7.47 9.75
N LYS A 548 23.35 -7.95 9.83
CA LYS A 548 22.91 -8.82 10.94
C LYS A 548 23.64 -10.18 10.91
N LEU A 549 23.99 -10.68 9.73
CA LEU A 549 24.62 -11.97 9.52
C LEU A 549 26.15 -11.91 9.35
N GLU A 550 26.73 -10.71 9.32
CA GLU A 550 28.19 -10.51 9.27
C GLU A 550 28.94 -11.29 10.37
N PRO A 551 28.46 -11.37 11.63
CA PRO A 551 29.10 -12.20 12.66
C PRO A 551 29.11 -13.71 12.35
N ASN A 552 28.23 -14.17 11.44
CA ASN A 552 28.17 -15.54 10.97
C ASN A 552 29.06 -15.77 9.72
N GLY A 553 29.80 -14.75 9.26
CA GLY A 553 30.66 -14.85 8.09
C GLY A 553 29.92 -14.67 6.76
N VAL A 554 28.78 -13.96 6.76
CA VAL A 554 28.05 -13.63 5.53
C VAL A 554 28.67 -12.42 4.84
N GLU A 555 28.90 -12.54 3.54
CA GLU A 555 29.36 -11.45 2.68
C GLU A 555 28.25 -11.01 1.72
N LEU A 556 28.14 -9.69 1.49
CA LEU A 556 27.24 -9.11 0.48
C LEU A 556 28.05 -8.56 -0.68
N THR A 557 27.78 -9.07 -1.89
CA THR A 557 28.19 -8.43 -3.16
C THR A 557 26.98 -7.71 -3.75
N LEU A 558 27.15 -6.45 -4.15
CA LEU A 558 26.09 -5.64 -4.76
C LEU A 558 26.61 -5.04 -6.07
N ILE A 559 25.91 -5.29 -7.17
CA ILE A 559 26.16 -4.70 -8.49
C ILE A 559 24.94 -3.85 -8.82
N ARG A 560 25.09 -2.53 -9.00
CA ARG A 560 23.93 -1.61 -9.04
C ARG A 560 24.01 -0.57 -10.16
N GLY A 561 22.86 -0.27 -10.75
CA GLY A 561 22.72 0.73 -11.82
C GLY A 561 23.58 0.39 -13.02
N ASP A 562 24.38 1.35 -13.48
CA ASP A 562 25.24 1.19 -14.66
C ASP A 562 26.34 0.12 -14.50
N GLU A 563 26.70 -0.26 -13.28
CA GLU A 563 27.62 -1.37 -13.03
C GLU A 563 27.07 -2.70 -13.59
N LEU A 564 25.74 -2.86 -13.64
CA LEU A 564 25.10 -4.03 -14.24
C LEU A 564 25.37 -4.08 -15.74
N ARG A 565 25.20 -2.94 -16.43
CA ARG A 565 25.51 -2.81 -17.86
C ARG A 565 26.97 -3.15 -18.12
N ASP A 566 27.87 -2.56 -17.33
CA ASP A 566 29.32 -2.71 -17.52
C ASP A 566 29.79 -4.14 -17.22
N ALA A 567 29.09 -4.84 -16.31
CA ALA A 567 29.31 -6.26 -16.02
C ALA A 567 28.65 -7.23 -17.01
N GLY A 568 27.89 -6.74 -18.00
CA GLY A 568 27.19 -7.55 -19.00
C GLY A 568 25.89 -8.19 -18.49
N LEU A 569 25.32 -7.71 -17.37
CA LEU A 569 24.02 -8.12 -16.83
C LEU A 569 22.89 -7.35 -17.55
N GLY A 570 22.78 -7.59 -18.86
CA GLY A 570 21.92 -6.82 -19.74
C GLY A 570 20.42 -7.06 -19.54
N GLY A 571 19.99 -8.22 -19.06
CA GLY A 571 18.60 -8.48 -18.71
C GLY A 571 18.14 -7.61 -17.55
N ILE A 572 18.84 -7.67 -16.41
CA ILE A 572 18.52 -6.90 -15.21
C ILE A 572 18.58 -5.39 -15.49
N TRP A 573 19.66 -4.94 -16.15
CA TRP A 573 19.83 -3.53 -16.45
C TRP A 573 18.75 -3.00 -17.40
N ASN A 574 18.44 -3.70 -18.50
CA ASN A 574 17.44 -3.21 -19.46
C ASN A 574 16.02 -3.19 -18.90
N VAL A 575 15.66 -4.13 -18.02
CA VAL A 575 14.35 -4.12 -17.36
C VAL A 575 14.23 -2.92 -16.41
N GLY A 576 15.26 -2.64 -15.60
CA GLY A 576 15.17 -1.61 -14.55
C GLY A 576 15.62 -0.20 -14.93
N LYS A 577 16.27 0.02 -16.08
CA LYS A 577 16.85 1.34 -16.45
C LYS A 577 15.83 2.47 -16.64
N GLY A 578 14.55 2.14 -16.80
CA GLY A 578 13.45 3.11 -16.93
C GLY A 578 12.84 3.54 -15.59
N ALA A 579 13.25 2.95 -14.47
CA ALA A 579 12.75 3.31 -13.15
C ALA A 579 13.51 4.50 -12.56
N GLU A 580 12.87 5.25 -11.66
CA GLU A 580 13.50 6.34 -10.88
C GLU A 580 14.66 5.80 -10.03
N HIS A 581 14.46 4.64 -9.39
CA HIS A 581 15.45 4.00 -8.54
C HIS A 581 16.17 2.87 -9.29
N PRO A 582 17.52 2.87 -9.32
CA PRO A 582 18.27 1.99 -10.21
C PRO A 582 18.15 0.50 -9.83
N PRO A 583 18.24 -0.40 -10.82
CA PRO A 583 18.22 -1.85 -10.58
C PRO A 583 19.48 -2.33 -9.88
N ALA A 584 19.41 -3.49 -9.24
CA ALA A 584 20.53 -4.12 -8.54
C ALA A 584 20.50 -5.65 -8.62
N LEU A 585 21.68 -6.26 -8.66
CA LEU A 585 21.89 -7.67 -8.34
C LEU A 585 22.60 -7.74 -6.98
N ALA A 586 21.95 -8.36 -5.99
CA ALA A 586 22.52 -8.55 -4.66
C ALA A 586 22.79 -10.03 -4.39
N ILE A 587 24.00 -10.36 -3.95
CA ILE A 587 24.43 -11.73 -3.64
C ILE A 587 24.87 -11.80 -2.18
N LEU A 588 24.11 -12.53 -1.36
CA LEU A 588 24.56 -12.91 -0.02
C LEU A 588 25.22 -14.28 -0.10
N GLY A 589 26.44 -14.40 0.42
CA GLY A 589 27.19 -15.65 0.47
C GLY A 589 27.54 -16.05 1.90
N TYR A 590 27.17 -17.27 2.29
CA TYR A 590 27.58 -17.92 3.53
C TYR A 590 28.47 -19.12 3.18
N ARG A 591 29.72 -19.11 3.64
CA ARG A 591 30.76 -20.09 3.29
C ARG A 591 31.45 -20.63 4.55
N PRO A 592 30.79 -21.52 5.30
CA PRO A 592 31.38 -22.07 6.53
C PRO A 592 32.59 -22.94 6.20
N ALA A 593 33.55 -22.97 7.13
CA ALA A 593 34.74 -23.81 6.98
C ALA A 593 34.35 -25.30 6.84
N GLY A 594 34.92 -25.96 5.83
CA GLY A 594 34.68 -27.39 5.58
C GLY A 594 33.48 -27.72 4.70
N ALA A 595 32.74 -26.71 4.21
CA ALA A 595 31.70 -26.89 3.20
C ALA A 595 32.26 -27.58 1.95
N LYS A 596 31.53 -28.58 1.44
CA LYS A 596 31.89 -29.38 0.27
C LYS A 596 30.96 -29.14 -0.90
N THR A 597 29.70 -28.87 -0.60
CA THR A 597 28.66 -28.63 -1.60
C THR A 597 28.08 -27.23 -1.47
N THR A 598 27.34 -26.81 -2.48
CA THR A 598 26.81 -25.46 -2.59
C THR A 598 25.34 -25.46 -3.00
N LEU A 599 24.50 -24.82 -2.19
CA LEU A 599 23.10 -24.53 -2.51
C LEU A 599 22.96 -23.05 -2.89
N ALA A 600 22.37 -22.77 -4.04
CA ALA A 600 22.03 -21.42 -4.47
C ALA A 600 20.52 -21.22 -4.56
N MET A 601 20.05 -20.09 -4.04
CA MET A 601 18.67 -19.62 -4.17
C MET A 601 18.66 -18.36 -5.03
N VAL A 602 17.88 -18.33 -6.10
CA VAL A 602 17.72 -17.16 -6.97
C VAL A 602 16.29 -16.64 -6.86
N GLY A 603 16.09 -15.34 -6.68
CA GLY A 603 14.76 -14.78 -6.46
C GLY A 603 14.42 -13.58 -7.35
N LYS A 604 13.19 -13.58 -7.90
CA LYS A 604 12.62 -12.43 -8.62
C LYS A 604 12.28 -11.31 -7.63
N GLY A 605 12.85 -10.14 -7.83
CA GLY A 605 12.71 -8.95 -6.98
C GLY A 605 12.15 -7.74 -7.73
N VAL A 606 11.07 -7.91 -8.49
CA VAL A 606 10.40 -6.78 -9.16
C VAL A 606 9.57 -6.00 -8.14
N THR A 607 10.04 -4.84 -7.68
CA THR A 607 9.38 -4.06 -6.61
C THR A 607 8.02 -3.51 -7.03
N PHE A 608 7.87 -3.24 -8.33
CA PHE A 608 6.60 -2.98 -8.97
C PHE A 608 6.68 -3.32 -10.45
N ASP A 609 5.60 -3.89 -10.98
CA ASP A 609 5.51 -4.27 -12.38
C ASP A 609 4.34 -3.56 -13.07
N THR A 610 4.66 -2.52 -13.84
CA THR A 610 3.66 -1.87 -14.71
C THR A 610 3.40 -2.68 -15.98
N GLY A 611 4.25 -3.68 -16.27
CA GLY A 611 4.39 -4.36 -17.55
C GLY A 611 5.33 -3.69 -18.54
N GLY A 612 5.99 -2.59 -18.16
CA GLY A 612 6.77 -1.76 -19.07
C GLY A 612 5.90 -1.19 -20.20
N LEU A 613 6.44 -1.10 -21.42
CA LEU A 613 5.70 -0.58 -22.58
C LEU A 613 4.54 -1.50 -23.02
N SER A 614 4.59 -2.79 -22.70
CA SER A 614 3.46 -3.71 -22.69
C SER A 614 2.58 -3.49 -21.44
N LEU A 615 2.10 -2.26 -21.26
CA LEU A 615 1.44 -1.80 -20.05
C LEU A 615 0.27 -2.71 -19.64
N LYS A 616 0.27 -3.16 -18.38
CA LYS A 616 -0.82 -3.95 -17.80
C LYS A 616 -2.11 -3.11 -17.74
N PRO A 617 -3.29 -3.73 -17.98
CA PRO A 617 -4.55 -3.13 -17.59
C PRO A 617 -4.61 -2.88 -16.07
N THR A 618 -5.33 -1.84 -15.63
CA THR A 618 -5.40 -1.44 -14.20
C THR A 618 -5.71 -2.61 -13.26
N ALA A 619 -6.66 -3.47 -13.61
CA ALA A 619 -7.07 -4.59 -12.77
C ALA A 619 -5.95 -5.62 -12.56
N SER A 620 -5.10 -5.84 -13.57
CA SER A 620 -3.94 -6.74 -13.49
C SER A 620 -2.71 -6.06 -12.88
N MET A 621 -2.66 -4.73 -12.88
CA MET A 621 -1.58 -3.96 -12.26
C MET A 621 -1.76 -3.78 -10.75
N ILE A 622 -3.01 -3.71 -10.28
CA ILE A 622 -3.30 -3.78 -8.84
C ILE A 622 -2.72 -5.09 -8.31
N SER A 623 -2.07 -5.02 -7.14
CA SER A 623 -1.30 -6.08 -6.48
C SER A 623 0.12 -6.32 -7.00
N MET A 624 0.60 -5.70 -8.08
CA MET A 624 1.97 -5.92 -8.59
C MET A 624 3.11 -5.48 -7.67
N LYS A 625 2.81 -4.87 -6.52
CA LYS A 625 3.78 -4.75 -5.41
C LYS A 625 4.26 -6.11 -4.87
N THR A 626 3.52 -7.19 -5.12
CA THR A 626 3.87 -8.55 -4.67
C THR A 626 4.88 -9.23 -5.59
N ASP A 627 5.27 -8.58 -6.70
CA ASP A 627 6.08 -9.19 -7.75
C ASP A 627 7.59 -9.36 -7.39
N MET A 628 7.90 -9.06 -6.13
CA MET A 628 9.19 -9.24 -5.48
C MET A 628 9.19 -10.36 -4.42
N CYS A 629 8.07 -11.06 -4.25
CA CYS A 629 7.89 -12.08 -3.20
C CYS A 629 8.88 -13.25 -3.31
N GLY A 630 9.34 -13.59 -4.53
CA GLY A 630 10.34 -14.64 -4.74
C GLY A 630 11.69 -14.29 -4.12
N SER A 631 12.20 -13.09 -4.39
CA SER A 631 13.38 -12.52 -3.73
C SER A 631 13.19 -12.36 -2.23
N ALA A 632 11.99 -11.97 -1.78
CA ALA A 632 11.70 -11.77 -0.36
C ALA A 632 11.78 -13.09 0.41
N ALA A 633 11.26 -14.16 -0.18
CA ALA A 633 11.34 -15.50 0.37
C ALA A 633 12.80 -16.00 0.43
N CYS A 634 13.59 -15.79 -0.62
CA CYS A 634 15.01 -16.16 -0.65
C CYS A 634 15.81 -15.44 0.44
N LEU A 635 15.64 -14.11 0.57
CA LEU A 635 16.31 -13.29 1.59
C LEU A 635 15.95 -13.75 3.01
N ALA A 636 14.65 -13.95 3.28
CA ALA A 636 14.16 -14.33 4.59
C ALA A 636 14.55 -15.77 4.97
N ALA A 637 14.52 -16.70 4.01
CA ALA A 637 14.98 -18.07 4.23
C ALA A 637 16.48 -18.11 4.50
N PHE A 638 17.28 -17.40 3.70
CA PHE A 638 18.73 -17.28 3.90
C PHE A 638 19.05 -16.80 5.32
N GLU A 639 18.39 -15.73 5.77
CA GLU A 639 18.55 -15.21 7.13
C GLU A 639 18.22 -16.26 8.20
N ALA A 640 17.07 -16.93 8.08
CA ALA A 640 16.64 -17.93 9.05
C ALA A 640 17.59 -19.16 9.09
N ILE A 641 18.07 -19.62 7.93
CA ILE A 641 18.98 -20.76 7.81
C ILE A 641 20.33 -20.45 8.47
N VAL A 642 20.90 -19.27 8.18
CA VAL A 642 22.20 -18.86 8.73
C VAL A 642 22.11 -18.62 10.25
N LEU A 643 21.08 -17.92 10.73
CA LEU A 643 20.89 -17.66 12.17
C LEU A 643 20.68 -18.94 12.98
N LYS A 644 20.08 -19.97 12.38
CA LYS A 644 19.94 -21.28 13.03
C LYS A 644 21.29 -21.93 13.32
N GLY A 645 22.34 -21.64 12.53
CA GLY A 645 23.71 -22.14 12.74
C GLY A 645 23.92 -23.64 12.47
N ALA A 646 22.87 -24.35 12.05
CA ALA A 646 22.91 -25.78 11.77
C ALA A 646 23.42 -26.11 10.36
N PHE A 647 23.29 -25.19 9.40
CA PHE A 647 23.68 -25.42 8.00
C PHE A 647 25.21 -25.41 7.83
N LYS A 648 25.76 -26.44 7.20
CA LYS A 648 27.21 -26.71 7.11
C LYS A 648 27.80 -26.60 5.70
N GLU A 649 26.96 -26.43 4.69
CA GLU A 649 27.39 -26.29 3.30
C GLU A 649 27.41 -24.82 2.87
N ASN A 650 27.88 -24.54 1.64
CA ASN A 650 27.83 -23.18 1.11
C ASN A 650 26.38 -22.81 0.76
N LEU A 651 25.96 -21.61 1.12
CA LEU A 651 24.64 -21.08 0.80
C LEU A 651 24.77 -19.73 0.12
N TYR A 652 24.03 -19.54 -0.97
CA TYR A 652 23.90 -18.24 -1.64
C TYR A 652 22.45 -17.84 -1.83
N ALA A 653 22.18 -16.54 -1.65
CA ALA A 653 20.95 -15.90 -2.10
C ALA A 653 21.29 -14.84 -3.15
N VAL A 654 20.81 -15.02 -4.38
CA VAL A 654 20.99 -14.12 -5.52
C VAL A 654 19.66 -13.43 -5.80
N LEU A 655 19.59 -12.13 -5.55
CA LEU A 655 18.37 -11.33 -5.56
C LEU A 655 18.39 -10.37 -6.74
N CYS A 656 17.47 -10.55 -7.69
CA CYS A 656 17.38 -9.74 -8.90
C CYS A 656 16.38 -8.61 -8.66
N ILE A 657 16.86 -7.42 -8.28
CA ILE A 657 16.04 -6.31 -7.79
C ILE A 657 15.87 -5.25 -8.87
N VAL A 658 14.64 -5.05 -9.35
CA VAL A 658 14.31 -4.07 -10.39
C VAL A 658 12.94 -3.46 -10.12
N GLU A 659 12.61 -2.36 -10.80
CA GLU A 659 11.24 -1.95 -11.02
C GLU A 659 11.01 -1.91 -12.53
N ASN A 660 9.91 -2.51 -13.01
CA ASN A 660 9.56 -2.50 -14.43
C ASN A 660 8.60 -1.35 -14.69
N SER A 661 9.16 -0.20 -15.09
CA SER A 661 8.45 1.08 -15.22
C SER A 661 8.27 1.52 -16.69
N VAL A 662 7.39 2.49 -16.90
CA VAL A 662 7.22 3.20 -18.20
C VAL A 662 7.94 4.54 -18.14
N ASP A 663 8.93 4.70 -19.01
CA ASP A 663 9.76 5.89 -19.15
C ASP A 663 10.31 6.00 -20.59
N GLU A 664 10.89 7.14 -20.95
CA GLU A 664 11.60 7.30 -22.24
C GLU A 664 12.75 6.29 -22.42
N ARG A 665 13.35 5.83 -21.32
CA ARG A 665 14.45 4.87 -21.29
C ARG A 665 13.99 3.43 -21.26
N SER A 666 12.69 3.14 -21.14
CA SER A 666 12.19 1.77 -21.11
C SER A 666 12.66 0.99 -22.34
N TYR A 667 13.09 -0.24 -22.10
CA TYR A 667 13.33 -1.21 -23.17
C TYR A 667 12.03 -1.51 -23.92
N ARG A 668 12.14 -1.84 -25.20
CA ARG A 668 11.01 -1.91 -26.13
C ARG A 668 10.73 -3.33 -26.57
N ASN A 669 9.48 -3.56 -26.98
CA ASN A 669 9.23 -4.67 -27.89
C ASN A 669 10.04 -4.41 -29.18
N ASP A 670 10.68 -5.45 -29.70
CA ASP A 670 11.69 -5.51 -30.76
C ASP A 670 13.14 -5.18 -30.33
N ASP A 671 13.40 -4.73 -29.09
CA ASP A 671 14.78 -4.60 -28.62
C ASP A 671 15.43 -6.00 -28.51
N ILE A 672 16.71 -6.11 -28.86
CA ILE A 672 17.52 -7.31 -28.63
C ILE A 672 18.44 -7.07 -27.42
N LEU A 673 18.25 -7.87 -26.37
CA LEU A 673 19.04 -7.81 -25.15
C LEU A 673 20.20 -8.78 -25.21
N TYR A 674 21.36 -8.37 -24.70
CA TYR A 674 22.53 -9.22 -24.53
C TYR A 674 22.58 -9.68 -23.07
N MET A 675 22.32 -10.97 -22.86
CA MET A 675 22.19 -11.56 -21.53
C MET A 675 23.55 -11.95 -20.96
N TYR A 676 23.65 -12.09 -19.63
CA TYR A 676 24.90 -12.49 -18.96
C TYR A 676 25.41 -13.87 -19.40
N SER A 677 24.51 -14.75 -19.85
CA SER A 677 24.84 -16.05 -20.41
C SER A 677 25.56 -15.97 -21.78
N GLY A 678 25.67 -14.79 -22.37
CA GLY A 678 26.19 -14.56 -23.73
C GLY A 678 25.15 -14.77 -24.83
N LYS A 679 23.90 -15.10 -24.48
CA LYS A 679 22.78 -15.27 -25.43
C LYS A 679 22.09 -13.95 -25.69
N THR A 680 21.47 -13.84 -26.85
CA THR A 680 20.66 -12.70 -27.28
C THR A 680 19.18 -13.00 -27.17
N VAL A 681 18.38 -12.04 -26.67
CA VAL A 681 16.93 -12.19 -26.49
C VAL A 681 16.19 -11.05 -27.17
N GLU A 682 15.41 -11.36 -28.20
CA GLU A 682 14.46 -10.43 -28.83
C GLU A 682 13.23 -10.27 -27.93
N VAL A 683 12.98 -9.06 -27.46
CA VAL A 683 11.86 -8.77 -26.57
C VAL A 683 10.59 -8.64 -27.40
N ASN A 684 9.64 -9.56 -27.23
CA ASN A 684 8.31 -9.45 -27.84
C ASN A 684 7.22 -9.12 -26.80
N ASN A 685 7.58 -9.05 -25.52
CA ASN A 685 6.69 -8.59 -24.47
C ASN A 685 7.47 -8.06 -23.25
N THR A 686 7.42 -6.76 -22.97
CA THR A 686 8.09 -6.18 -21.77
C THR A 686 7.40 -6.53 -20.44
N ASP A 687 6.24 -7.17 -20.48
CA ASP A 687 5.52 -7.75 -19.31
C ASP A 687 5.97 -9.18 -18.99
N ALA A 688 6.97 -9.68 -19.74
CA ALA A 688 7.68 -10.92 -19.46
C ALA A 688 9.11 -10.60 -19.00
N GLU A 689 9.22 -9.67 -18.06
CA GLU A 689 10.44 -9.10 -17.48
C GLU A 689 11.10 -10.03 -16.47
N GLY A 690 10.31 -10.72 -15.64
CA GLY A 690 10.82 -11.52 -14.53
C GLY A 690 11.81 -12.59 -14.99
N ARG A 691 11.54 -13.23 -16.13
CA ARG A 691 12.45 -14.24 -16.69
C ARG A 691 13.75 -13.65 -17.24
N LEU A 692 13.74 -12.39 -17.68
CA LEU A 692 14.93 -11.71 -18.18
C LEU A 692 15.90 -11.42 -17.03
N ILE A 693 15.37 -10.91 -15.91
CA ILE A 693 16.21 -10.60 -14.74
C ILE A 693 16.73 -11.87 -14.07
N LEU A 694 15.90 -12.92 -14.03
CA LEU A 694 16.26 -14.21 -13.47
C LEU A 694 17.26 -14.97 -14.35
N ALA A 695 17.16 -14.86 -15.69
CA ALA A 695 18.12 -15.45 -16.61
C ALA A 695 19.55 -14.95 -16.32
N ASP A 696 19.71 -13.66 -16.08
CA ASP A 696 20.99 -13.08 -15.65
C ASP A 696 21.42 -13.57 -14.26
N GLY A 697 20.51 -13.60 -13.28
CA GLY A 697 20.81 -14.10 -11.93
C GLY A 697 21.22 -15.58 -11.90
N ILE A 698 20.57 -16.41 -12.71
CA ILE A 698 20.88 -17.83 -12.90
C ILE A 698 22.19 -18.00 -13.65
N ALA A 699 22.42 -17.26 -14.73
CA ALA A 699 23.67 -17.30 -15.47
C ALA A 699 24.85 -16.89 -14.57
N TYR A 700 24.67 -15.87 -13.73
CA TYR A 700 25.63 -15.48 -12.70
C TYR A 700 25.87 -16.61 -11.69
N ALA A 701 24.79 -17.19 -11.14
CA ALA A 701 24.92 -18.27 -10.16
C ALA A 701 25.67 -19.49 -10.73
N THR A 702 25.27 -19.96 -11.91
CA THR A 702 25.88 -21.14 -12.56
C THR A 702 27.33 -20.89 -12.96
N LYS A 703 27.65 -19.69 -13.48
CA LYS A 703 29.02 -19.32 -13.91
C LYS A 703 29.97 -19.02 -12.76
N ASN A 704 29.52 -18.25 -11.76
CA ASN A 704 30.41 -17.67 -10.75
C ASN A 704 30.35 -18.41 -9.40
N LEU A 705 29.25 -19.08 -9.09
CA LEU A 705 29.04 -19.78 -7.82
C LEU A 705 29.08 -21.31 -7.99
N ASN A 706 28.88 -21.82 -9.21
CA ASN A 706 28.86 -23.24 -9.59
C ASN A 706 28.16 -24.14 -8.54
N PRO A 707 26.87 -23.89 -8.22
CA PRO A 707 26.21 -24.64 -7.17
C PRO A 707 26.03 -26.13 -7.53
N ASP A 708 25.90 -26.96 -6.50
CA ASP A 708 25.49 -28.36 -6.66
C ASP A 708 23.96 -28.47 -6.76
N ARG A 709 23.21 -27.54 -6.16
CA ARG A 709 21.76 -27.42 -6.38
C ARG A 709 21.34 -25.97 -6.50
N LEU A 710 20.41 -25.69 -7.41
CA LEU A 710 19.87 -24.35 -7.63
C LEU A 710 18.35 -24.39 -7.55
N VAL A 711 17.78 -23.54 -6.69
CA VAL A 711 16.33 -23.30 -6.64
C VAL A 711 16.07 -21.85 -6.99
N GLU A 712 15.17 -21.63 -7.95
CA GLU A 712 14.71 -20.30 -8.32
C GLU A 712 13.26 -20.10 -7.88
N LEU A 713 12.95 -18.98 -7.23
CA LEU A 713 11.59 -18.62 -6.79
C LEU A 713 11.14 -17.31 -7.44
N SER A 714 9.97 -17.34 -8.07
CA SER A 714 9.41 -16.16 -8.73
C SER A 714 7.89 -16.15 -8.82
N THR A 715 7.33 -14.95 -8.73
CA THR A 715 5.94 -14.67 -9.12
C THR A 715 5.89 -14.53 -10.65
N LEU A 716 6.11 -15.62 -11.38
CA LEU A 716 6.55 -15.52 -12.77
C LEU A 716 5.40 -15.45 -13.78
N THR A 717 4.37 -16.28 -13.62
CA THR A 717 3.30 -16.35 -14.62
C THR A 717 1.91 -16.40 -14.00
N GLY A 718 0.96 -15.67 -14.60
CA GLY A 718 -0.46 -15.85 -14.27
C GLY A 718 -0.97 -17.27 -14.58
N ALA A 719 -0.29 -17.98 -15.49
CA ALA A 719 -0.62 -19.34 -15.88
C ALA A 719 -0.42 -20.39 -14.77
N GLN A 720 0.47 -20.14 -13.82
CA GLN A 720 0.67 -21.01 -12.66
C GLN A 720 -0.65 -21.27 -11.93
N SER A 721 -1.49 -20.24 -11.77
CA SER A 721 -2.79 -20.32 -11.11
C SER A 721 -3.73 -21.34 -11.77
N TYR A 722 -3.72 -21.42 -13.09
CA TYR A 722 -4.55 -22.34 -13.86
C TYR A 722 -3.99 -23.78 -13.81
N ALA A 723 -2.67 -23.92 -13.75
CA ALA A 723 -2.01 -25.23 -13.73
C ALA A 723 -2.06 -25.89 -12.34
N THR A 724 -1.75 -25.15 -11.28
CA THR A 724 -1.53 -25.69 -9.93
C THR A 724 -2.39 -25.02 -8.85
N GLY A 725 -3.19 -24.02 -9.20
CA GLY A 725 -4.10 -23.36 -8.27
C GLY A 725 -3.44 -22.27 -7.43
N THR A 726 -4.14 -21.84 -6.39
CA THR A 726 -3.75 -20.67 -5.58
C THR A 726 -2.93 -21.00 -4.33
N ARG A 727 -2.75 -22.28 -4.02
CA ARG A 727 -2.07 -22.74 -2.79
C ARG A 727 -0.85 -23.62 -3.06
N HIS A 728 -0.67 -24.08 -4.29
CA HIS A 728 0.50 -24.85 -4.71
C HIS A 728 1.35 -24.01 -5.65
N ALA A 729 2.66 -23.97 -5.41
CA ALA A 729 3.59 -23.48 -6.43
C ALA A 729 3.71 -24.51 -7.55
N GLY A 730 3.94 -24.03 -8.77
CA GLY A 730 4.36 -24.88 -9.88
C GLY A 730 5.85 -25.15 -9.81
N CYS A 731 6.26 -26.41 -9.78
CA CYS A 731 7.67 -26.80 -9.77
C CYS A 731 8.06 -27.42 -11.11
N LEU A 732 9.01 -26.82 -11.81
CA LEU A 732 9.65 -27.41 -12.98
C LEU A 732 11.09 -27.79 -12.60
N SER A 733 11.45 -29.06 -12.72
CA SER A 733 12.78 -29.56 -12.34
C SER A 733 13.39 -30.41 -13.44
N ASN A 734 14.71 -30.34 -13.60
CA ASN A 734 15.45 -31.22 -14.51
C ASN A 734 15.83 -32.59 -13.89
N SER A 735 15.44 -32.81 -12.63
CA SER A 735 15.71 -34.01 -11.84
C SER A 735 14.46 -34.47 -11.09
N ASP A 736 13.99 -35.68 -11.40
CA ASP A 736 12.83 -36.31 -10.77
C ASP A 736 13.02 -36.48 -9.25
N SER A 737 14.24 -36.82 -8.81
CA SER A 737 14.55 -36.99 -7.39
C SER A 737 14.50 -35.64 -6.66
N PHE A 738 15.02 -34.59 -7.29
CA PHE A 738 15.00 -33.26 -6.68
C PHE A 738 13.59 -32.67 -6.65
N GLU A 739 12.80 -32.90 -7.71
CA GLU A 739 11.38 -32.55 -7.71
C GLU A 739 10.62 -33.23 -6.57
N SER A 740 10.85 -34.53 -6.39
CA SER A 740 10.22 -35.32 -5.32
C SER A 740 10.61 -34.84 -3.93
N GLU A 741 11.87 -34.43 -3.75
CA GLU A 741 12.38 -33.82 -2.52
C GLU A 741 11.66 -32.48 -2.23
N ILE A 742 11.58 -31.59 -3.22
CA ILE A 742 10.89 -30.28 -3.09
C ILE A 742 9.41 -30.46 -2.79
N VAL A 743 8.72 -31.38 -3.48
CA VAL A 743 7.30 -31.66 -3.20
C VAL A 743 7.12 -32.17 -1.78
N SER A 744 8.05 -32.98 -1.28
CA SER A 744 8.05 -33.47 0.09
C SER A 744 8.31 -32.33 1.09
N ALA A 745 9.29 -31.46 0.83
CA ALA A 745 9.58 -30.26 1.61
C ALA A 745 8.38 -29.31 1.67
N GLY A 746 7.62 -29.17 0.59
CA GLY A 746 6.37 -28.40 0.57
C GLY A 746 5.30 -28.98 1.48
N LYS A 747 5.16 -30.31 1.56
CA LYS A 747 4.23 -30.96 2.50
C LYS A 747 4.65 -30.81 3.96
N ARG A 748 5.96 -30.82 4.24
CA ARG A 748 6.52 -30.64 5.58
C ARG A 748 6.39 -29.19 6.06
N SER A 749 6.65 -28.22 5.19
CA SER A 749 6.59 -26.79 5.55
C SER A 749 5.19 -26.19 5.48
N GLY A 750 4.29 -26.80 4.72
CA GLY A 750 2.96 -26.25 4.41
C GLY A 750 2.96 -25.25 3.25
N ASP A 751 4.12 -24.94 2.68
CA ASP A 751 4.27 -24.20 1.42
C ASP A 751 4.20 -25.22 0.27
N LEU A 752 2.98 -25.60 -0.08
CA LEU A 752 2.70 -26.74 -0.95
C LEU A 752 3.23 -26.55 -2.37
N VAL A 753 3.71 -27.62 -2.99
CA VAL A 753 4.29 -27.60 -4.34
C VAL A 753 3.66 -28.71 -5.17
N TYR A 754 3.45 -28.47 -6.45
CA TYR A 754 3.02 -29.49 -7.40
C TYR A 754 3.85 -29.43 -8.70
N PRO A 755 4.24 -30.59 -9.27
CA PRO A 755 5.03 -30.63 -10.51
C PRO A 755 4.34 -29.97 -11.71
N LEU A 756 5.13 -29.27 -12.50
CA LEU A 756 4.84 -28.82 -13.86
C LEU A 756 5.44 -29.79 -14.86
N LEU A 757 4.97 -29.75 -16.11
CA LEU A 757 5.49 -30.62 -17.17
C LEU A 757 6.91 -30.20 -17.56
N TYR A 758 7.92 -31.04 -17.29
CA TYR A 758 9.27 -30.90 -17.82
C TYR A 758 9.41 -31.64 -19.15
N CYS A 759 9.49 -30.89 -20.26
CA CYS A 759 9.60 -31.44 -21.61
C CYS A 759 10.28 -30.43 -22.55
N PRO A 760 11.61 -30.24 -22.41
CA PRO A 760 12.35 -29.20 -23.14
C PRO A 760 12.29 -29.35 -24.66
N GLU A 761 12.14 -30.58 -25.18
CA GLU A 761 11.99 -30.86 -26.62
C GLU A 761 10.73 -30.28 -27.25
N TRP A 762 9.68 -30.00 -26.46
CA TRP A 762 8.40 -29.43 -26.91
C TRP A 762 8.13 -28.02 -26.37
N LEU A 763 8.63 -27.74 -25.17
CA LEU A 763 8.35 -26.52 -24.40
C LEU A 763 9.55 -25.58 -24.29
N GLY A 764 10.73 -26.00 -24.75
CA GLY A 764 11.95 -25.22 -24.70
C GLY A 764 12.06 -24.10 -25.75
N PRO A 765 13.15 -23.31 -25.69
CA PRO A 765 13.41 -22.15 -26.55
C PRO A 765 13.16 -22.38 -28.04
N ALA A 766 13.69 -23.48 -28.58
CA ALA A 766 13.61 -23.79 -30.00
C ALA A 766 12.16 -23.98 -30.53
N LYS A 767 11.20 -24.29 -29.65
CA LYS A 767 9.80 -24.52 -30.03
C LYS A 767 8.90 -23.35 -29.64
N GLN A 768 9.08 -22.83 -28.43
CA GLN A 768 8.16 -21.85 -27.86
C GLN A 768 8.66 -20.41 -27.96
N PHE A 769 9.95 -20.20 -28.18
CA PHE A 769 10.57 -18.88 -28.22
C PHE A 769 11.39 -18.62 -29.50
N PRO A 770 10.93 -19.01 -30.71
CA PRO A 770 11.70 -18.80 -31.92
C PRO A 770 11.87 -17.31 -32.21
N SER A 771 13.08 -16.91 -32.57
CA SER A 771 13.43 -15.60 -33.11
C SER A 771 14.16 -15.78 -34.44
N ASP A 772 13.94 -14.86 -35.37
CA ASP A 772 14.65 -14.83 -36.65
C ASP A 772 15.95 -14.01 -36.58
N VAL A 773 16.13 -13.22 -35.51
CA VAL A 773 17.19 -12.19 -35.39
C VAL A 773 18.00 -12.25 -34.08
N ALA A 774 17.58 -13.08 -33.13
CA ALA A 774 18.26 -13.35 -31.87
C ALA A 774 18.23 -14.85 -31.54
N ASP A 775 18.89 -15.29 -30.48
CA ASP A 775 18.89 -16.70 -30.09
C ASP A 775 17.50 -17.18 -29.64
N MET A 776 16.69 -16.29 -29.07
CA MET A 776 15.29 -16.57 -28.69
C MET A 776 14.47 -15.30 -28.43
N LYS A 777 13.15 -15.46 -28.30
CA LYS A 777 12.23 -14.45 -27.76
C LYS A 777 12.02 -14.60 -26.25
N ASN A 778 11.54 -13.55 -25.57
CA ASN A 778 11.25 -13.65 -24.14
C ASN A 778 9.85 -14.19 -23.82
N SER A 779 8.83 -13.94 -24.65
CA SER A 779 7.47 -14.47 -24.46
C SER A 779 7.13 -15.57 -25.46
N VAL A 780 6.37 -16.55 -24.99
CA VAL A 780 5.94 -17.73 -25.77
C VAL A 780 5.16 -17.36 -27.02
N LYS A 781 5.36 -18.14 -28.07
CA LYS A 781 4.54 -18.13 -29.30
C LYS A 781 3.12 -18.64 -29.04
N ASP A 782 2.98 -19.72 -28.27
CA ASP A 782 1.70 -20.34 -27.96
C ASP A 782 1.39 -20.24 -26.45
N ARG A 783 0.39 -19.41 -26.11
CA ARG A 783 -0.01 -19.16 -24.72
C ARG A 783 -0.86 -20.28 -24.10
N VAL A 784 -1.35 -21.24 -24.88
CA VAL A 784 -2.12 -22.39 -24.35
C VAL A 784 -1.25 -23.63 -24.14
N ASN A 785 0.01 -23.61 -24.57
CA ASN A 785 0.91 -24.75 -24.46
C ASN A 785 1.84 -24.63 -23.24
N ALA A 786 1.29 -24.95 -22.05
CA ALA A 786 2.03 -25.00 -20.78
C ALA A 786 2.95 -23.79 -20.49
N PRO A 787 2.45 -22.54 -20.57
CA PRO A 787 3.29 -21.33 -20.50
C PRO A 787 4.11 -21.16 -19.20
N SER A 788 3.68 -21.73 -18.06
CA SER A 788 4.47 -21.73 -16.82
C SER A 788 5.71 -22.65 -16.95
N SER A 789 5.57 -23.86 -17.51
CA SER A 789 6.71 -24.71 -17.87
C SER A 789 7.63 -24.05 -18.89
N CYS A 790 7.08 -23.41 -19.93
CA CYS A 790 7.87 -22.71 -20.94
C CYS A 790 8.72 -21.58 -20.32
N ALA A 791 8.18 -20.86 -19.33
CA ALA A 791 8.92 -19.83 -18.62
C ALA A 791 10.11 -20.41 -17.84
N GLY A 792 9.94 -21.57 -17.19
CA GLY A 792 11.06 -22.29 -16.58
C GLY A 792 12.09 -22.76 -17.61
N HIS A 793 11.69 -23.35 -18.73
CA HIS A 793 12.65 -23.77 -19.77
C HIS A 793 13.39 -22.60 -20.43
N PHE A 794 12.79 -21.40 -20.48
CA PHE A 794 13.51 -20.18 -20.86
C PHE A 794 14.69 -19.95 -19.89
N LEU A 795 14.44 -20.01 -18.57
CA LEU A 795 15.47 -19.86 -17.54
C LEU A 795 16.56 -20.93 -17.62
N GLU A 796 16.16 -22.20 -17.78
CA GLU A 796 17.08 -23.34 -17.93
C GLU A 796 18.07 -23.12 -19.07
N SER A 797 17.62 -22.50 -20.16
CA SER A 797 18.45 -22.23 -21.31
C SER A 797 19.57 -21.22 -21.03
N HIS A 798 19.54 -20.46 -19.93
CA HIS A 798 20.57 -19.49 -19.59
C HIS A 798 21.68 -20.05 -18.69
N PHE A 799 21.69 -21.34 -18.38
CA PHE A 799 22.80 -21.97 -17.66
C PHE A 799 24.12 -21.82 -18.40
N VAL A 800 25.17 -21.55 -17.63
CA VAL A 800 26.54 -21.43 -18.13
C VAL A 800 27.40 -22.56 -17.55
N GLY A 801 28.09 -23.29 -18.43
CA GLY A 801 28.98 -24.40 -18.09
C GLY A 801 28.41 -25.77 -18.51
N ASP A 802 29.25 -26.58 -19.16
CA ASP A 802 28.86 -27.89 -19.74
C ASP A 802 28.31 -28.87 -18.69
N ASP A 803 28.87 -28.79 -17.48
CA ASP A 803 28.53 -29.64 -16.33
C ASP A 803 27.04 -29.55 -15.93
N TRP A 804 26.41 -28.38 -16.07
CA TRP A 804 24.97 -28.21 -15.79
C TRP A 804 24.07 -28.94 -16.79
N ASN A 805 24.52 -29.03 -18.04
CA ASN A 805 23.79 -29.68 -19.11
C ASN A 805 24.01 -31.20 -19.11
N GLU A 806 25.21 -31.65 -18.72
CA GLU A 806 25.61 -33.06 -18.76
C GLU A 806 25.23 -33.82 -17.49
N ASN A 807 25.53 -33.27 -16.31
CA ASN A 807 25.41 -34.00 -15.04
C ASN A 807 24.12 -33.71 -14.26
N ARG A 808 23.25 -32.83 -14.76
CA ARG A 808 21.95 -32.47 -14.16
C ARG A 808 22.05 -32.28 -12.64
N LYS A 809 22.88 -31.32 -12.20
CA LYS A 809 23.21 -31.06 -10.79
C LYS A 809 21.99 -30.94 -9.85
N GLY A 810 20.83 -30.59 -10.40
CA GLY A 810 19.56 -30.51 -9.67
C GLY A 810 19.13 -29.06 -9.63
N TRP A 811 18.24 -28.73 -10.55
CA TRP A 811 17.65 -27.41 -10.67
C TRP A 811 16.14 -27.49 -10.57
N ALA A 812 15.55 -26.52 -9.87
CA ALA A 812 14.11 -26.33 -9.86
C ALA A 812 13.74 -24.85 -10.02
N HIS A 813 12.79 -24.60 -10.92
CA HIS A 813 12.03 -23.35 -11.01
C HIS A 813 10.73 -23.50 -10.23
N LEU A 814 10.46 -22.55 -9.32
CA LEU A 814 9.27 -22.50 -8.49
C LEU A 814 8.45 -21.24 -8.84
N ASP A 815 7.41 -21.43 -9.65
CA ASP A 815 6.42 -20.39 -9.93
C ASP A 815 5.45 -20.27 -8.74
N ILE A 816 5.56 -19.15 -8.03
CA ILE A 816 4.81 -18.85 -6.81
C ILE A 816 3.81 -17.71 -6.99
N ALA A 817 3.45 -17.36 -8.23
CA ALA A 817 2.60 -16.20 -8.55
C ALA A 817 1.36 -16.13 -7.64
N SER A 818 0.54 -17.17 -7.62
CA SER A 818 -0.68 -17.22 -6.81
C SER A 818 -0.44 -17.48 -5.32
N PRO A 819 0.38 -18.47 -4.89
CA PRO A 819 0.54 -18.76 -3.46
C PRO A 819 1.26 -17.66 -2.68
N SER A 820 1.94 -16.73 -3.35
CA SER A 820 2.62 -15.58 -2.72
C SER A 820 1.67 -14.62 -1.99
N ALA A 821 0.38 -14.60 -2.36
CA ALA A 821 -0.62 -13.72 -1.76
C ALA A 821 -2.00 -14.42 -1.59
N SER A 822 -2.74 -14.02 -0.56
CA SER A 822 -4.10 -14.47 -0.31
C SER A 822 -4.99 -13.25 -0.03
N GLY A 823 -5.86 -12.91 -0.98
CA GLY A 823 -6.58 -11.64 -0.96
C GLY A 823 -5.61 -10.46 -1.09
N GLU A 824 -5.72 -9.47 -0.22
CA GLU A 824 -4.85 -8.26 -0.25
C GLU A 824 -3.55 -8.41 0.57
N ARG A 825 -3.19 -9.64 0.97
CA ARG A 825 -2.08 -9.90 1.90
C ARG A 825 -1.10 -10.91 1.33
N CYS A 826 0.18 -10.58 1.40
CA CYS A 826 1.25 -11.53 1.11
C CYS A 826 1.28 -12.61 2.18
N THR A 827 1.47 -13.85 1.74
CA THR A 827 1.52 -15.00 2.63
C THR A 827 2.92 -15.16 3.22
N GLY A 828 3.98 -14.68 2.55
CA GLY A 828 5.37 -15.03 2.88
C GLY A 828 5.72 -16.47 2.46
N TYR A 829 5.02 -17.00 1.46
CA TYR A 829 5.26 -18.33 0.89
C TYR A 829 6.72 -18.46 0.40
N GLY A 830 7.28 -19.66 0.54
CA GLY A 830 8.61 -20.01 0.05
C GLY A 830 9.66 -20.07 1.16
N VAL A 831 9.50 -19.30 2.23
CA VAL A 831 10.45 -19.30 3.36
C VAL A 831 10.53 -20.67 4.04
N GLY A 832 9.38 -21.26 4.37
CA GLY A 832 9.34 -22.58 5.01
C GLY A 832 9.84 -23.68 4.07
N LEU A 833 9.48 -23.58 2.79
CA LEU A 833 9.93 -24.50 1.75
C LEU A 833 11.46 -24.50 1.61
N LEU A 834 12.07 -23.33 1.45
CA LEU A 834 13.52 -23.18 1.29
C LEU A 834 14.30 -23.65 2.53
N ILE A 835 13.77 -23.44 3.73
CA ILE A 835 14.36 -23.97 4.98
C ILE A 835 14.38 -25.51 4.96
N GLU A 836 13.29 -26.15 4.54
CA GLU A 836 13.22 -27.62 4.47
C GLU A 836 14.07 -28.19 3.32
N ILE A 837 14.20 -27.50 2.19
CA ILE A 837 15.13 -27.87 1.12
C ILE A 837 16.58 -27.77 1.62
N ALA A 838 16.95 -26.69 2.31
CA ALA A 838 18.29 -26.54 2.86
C ALA A 838 18.59 -27.62 3.91
N LYS A 839 17.59 -28.01 4.70
CA LYS A 839 17.72 -29.11 5.66
C LYS A 839 18.00 -30.44 4.95
N ASP A 840 17.23 -30.79 3.93
CA ASP A 840 17.42 -32.02 3.15
C ASP A 840 18.76 -32.02 2.39
N PHE A 841 19.21 -30.86 1.91
CA PHE A 841 20.51 -30.71 1.26
C PHE A 841 21.71 -30.95 2.19
N SER A 842 21.57 -30.60 3.48
CA SER A 842 22.61 -30.78 4.49
C SER A 842 22.62 -32.14 5.19
N ALA A 843 21.59 -32.96 4.95
CA ALA A 843 21.40 -34.27 5.57
C ALA A 843 22.14 -35.36 4.79
#